data_AF-A0A9P7GEI4-F1
#
_entry.id   AF-A0A9P7GEI4-F1
#
_cell.length_a   1.000
_cell.length_b   1.000
_cell.length_c   1.000
_cell.angle_alpha   90.00
_cell.angle_beta   90.00
_cell.angle_gamma   90.00
#
_symmetry.space_group_name_H-M   'P 1'
#
loop_
_entity.id
_entity.type
_entity.pdbx_description
1 polymer ?
#
loop_
_entity_poly.entity_id
_entity_poly.type
_entity_poly.pdbx_seq_one_letter_code
_entity_poly.pdbx_strand_id
1 'polypeptide(L)'
;MSVAALDRQIKPIYDALDTNSNKSAIVACNKLLKKHPKNQLIKALKALALVRSQKVEESLILCDEVLDAKPTDDAVLSAMMHVLRGLGRHMPDKDMVTMFEEAYKQQPLNEELGAQTFFANVRAGLWKAAQQIATKMHRQFQEDRYLYWSVISAVLQANDVTTPPSMRAILYKLAHRLMTSSPTPSYQNTDRFHLHLSILRELELYDDAHKLLDSDVGKAICSTSLSCNEIRRDIWRLRGLILEEGKLAEARIVDQNDRNWLEFLSILDATFSYLNPSGNSAEASSTPENARLECIAHVARTQELFTRIAQEDGVKDRSAALGLLELEKRARTHKISTDSGRLVTLMQQYFDQIGEKACCFEDLKPYLADLQGEELLKWMSYLESIPSSFTTSKDLRRLINSHKSSRYTLSQSDLTVESETARVTLYLQQYFEGLKLGSNLPVTELQYADDLALLAANVLVNLWKLTSQEQYLLHAVTLLEFALKKSNQSFQSRLILIRLYRLLGAPSLALDHYRLMGIKQTADYLVRAFNGEKYSQIPEFVIFEDRLDSSLQRDIVKMEHLRMRLTHEPITSDIIDMELIELKFIFDRNHHDNRDFEIFANYQPRISDSINAQTSLFGRNESHGWLWSFLKLYIRAFQQGSDLDDTVEEKLLIGDRPKKTHDADKRPPLRERLIQQSEKDLAEVLNQPYLRRTSHRLNIYLQLTQDELLFVNFAGALAEWLEPYHDYTRPPPAVVLAEAAKQTELKTGHPLKGVDLAALNRASSPVKKDEEPPAVTEPPELVTKFFDCEQHRYLMDSVVFILIFSALKARFLEVQRNASPIEALHVATLGQEVRMKPLDLQGKSVDELKGFASLHC
;
A
#
# COMPACT_ATOMS: atom_id res chain seq x y z
N MET A 1 19.24 47.75 -2.70
CA MET A 1 19.47 47.04 -1.42
C MET A 1 20.47 45.93 -1.67
N SER A 2 21.35 45.64 -0.73
CA SER A 2 22.17 44.42 -0.83
C SER A 2 21.28 43.18 -0.75
N VAL A 3 21.64 42.11 -1.46
CA VAL A 3 20.97 40.81 -1.43
C VAL A 3 20.78 40.33 0.01
N ALA A 4 21.81 40.48 0.84
CA ALA A 4 21.80 40.16 2.28
C ALA A 4 20.75 40.93 3.12
N ALA A 5 20.35 42.14 2.73
CA ALA A 5 19.32 42.91 3.43
C ALA A 5 17.90 42.43 3.10
N LEU A 6 17.71 41.88 1.90
CA LEU A 6 16.45 41.28 1.47
C LEU A 6 16.27 39.88 2.08
N ASP A 7 17.33 39.07 2.13
CA ASP A 7 17.30 37.72 2.75
C ASP A 7 16.90 37.78 4.23
N ARG A 8 17.41 38.77 4.98
CA ARG A 8 17.02 39.01 6.37
C ARG A 8 15.53 39.37 6.53
N GLN A 9 14.92 39.98 5.51
CA GLN A 9 13.50 40.31 5.51
C GLN A 9 12.62 39.13 5.12
N ILE A 10 13.13 38.16 4.36
CA ILE A 10 12.41 36.95 3.95
C ILE A 10 12.46 35.87 5.04
N LYS A 11 13.51 35.82 5.87
CA LYS A 11 13.65 34.84 6.97
C LYS A 11 12.39 34.64 7.85
N PRO A 12 11.67 35.69 8.30
CA PRO A 12 10.43 35.52 9.06
C PRO A 12 9.30 34.80 8.30
N ILE A 13 9.31 34.81 6.97
CA ILE A 13 8.36 34.04 6.15
C ILE A 13 8.70 32.55 6.24
N TYR A 14 9.98 32.19 6.12
CA TYR A 14 10.43 30.79 6.29
C TYR A 14 10.14 30.27 7.70
N ASP A 15 10.48 31.02 8.75
CA ASP A 15 10.20 30.63 10.15
C ASP A 15 8.68 30.40 10.38
N ALA A 16 7.83 31.22 9.77
CA ALA A 16 6.37 31.07 9.85
C ALA A 16 5.86 29.85 9.05
N LEU A 17 6.46 29.54 7.90
CA LEU A 17 6.13 28.35 7.12
C LEU A 17 6.60 27.05 7.82
N ASP A 18 7.75 27.07 8.49
CA ASP A 18 8.31 25.91 9.19
C ASP A 18 7.53 25.55 10.46
N THR A 19 6.98 26.57 11.13
CA THR A 19 6.08 26.40 12.29
C THR A 19 4.61 26.16 11.90
N ASN A 20 4.32 25.94 10.61
CA ASN A 20 2.98 25.78 10.03
C ASN A 20 2.01 26.93 10.35
N SER A 21 2.55 28.12 10.63
CA SER A 21 1.79 29.35 10.92
C SER A 21 1.44 30.10 9.63
N ASN A 22 0.66 29.45 8.74
CA ASN A 22 0.42 29.93 7.37
C ASN A 22 -0.22 31.33 7.29
N LYS A 23 -1.09 31.69 8.25
CA LYS A 23 -1.69 33.05 8.32
C LYS A 23 -0.63 34.14 8.53
N SER A 24 0.33 33.89 9.43
CA SER A 24 1.43 34.82 9.71
C SER A 24 2.36 34.96 8.51
N ALA A 25 2.63 33.85 7.80
CA ALA A 25 3.40 33.87 6.56
C ALA A 25 2.74 34.74 5.48
N ILE A 26 1.42 34.62 5.27
CA ILE A 26 0.67 35.43 4.30
C ILE A 26 0.76 36.93 4.62
N VAL A 27 0.62 37.30 5.90
CA VAL A 27 0.73 38.71 6.35
C VAL A 27 2.12 39.27 6.07
N ALA A 28 3.17 38.51 6.38
CA ALA A 28 4.56 38.88 6.11
C ALA A 28 4.82 39.06 4.61
N CYS A 29 4.35 38.13 3.77
CA CYS A 29 4.43 38.24 2.31
C CYS A 29 3.73 39.50 1.79
N ASN A 30 2.50 39.79 2.24
CA ASN A 30 1.75 40.99 1.82
C ASN A 30 2.50 42.29 2.17
N LYS A 31 3.16 42.34 3.34
CA LYS A 31 3.96 43.51 3.75
C LYS A 31 5.17 43.72 2.84
N LEU A 32 5.85 42.65 2.43
CA LEU A 32 7.00 42.75 1.54
C LEU A 32 6.61 42.98 0.08
N LEU A 33 5.52 42.40 -0.41
CA LEU A 33 5.01 42.64 -1.77
C LEU A 33 4.59 44.10 -1.99
N LYS A 34 4.13 44.81 -0.95
CA LYS A 34 3.91 46.27 -1.02
C LYS A 34 5.19 47.06 -1.33
N LYS A 35 6.35 46.58 -0.88
CA LYS A 35 7.66 47.20 -1.12
C LYS A 35 8.35 46.67 -2.38
N HIS A 36 8.11 45.40 -2.71
CA HIS A 36 8.75 44.67 -3.81
C HIS A 36 7.71 43.89 -4.63
N PRO A 37 6.85 44.58 -5.40
CA PRO A 37 5.70 43.95 -6.06
C PRO A 37 6.07 42.96 -7.18
N LYS A 38 7.26 43.10 -7.77
CA LYS A 38 7.76 42.22 -8.85
C LYS A 38 8.64 41.05 -8.36
N ASN A 39 8.83 40.89 -7.05
CA ASN A 39 9.70 39.83 -6.53
C ASN A 39 9.01 38.46 -6.63
N GLN A 40 9.53 37.59 -7.50
CA GLN A 40 8.99 36.26 -7.78
C GLN A 40 9.06 35.32 -6.56
N LEU A 41 10.14 35.36 -5.78
CA LEU A 41 10.32 34.50 -4.60
C LEU A 41 9.24 34.75 -3.55
N ILE A 42 8.93 36.02 -3.27
CA ILE A 42 7.92 36.39 -2.27
C ILE A 42 6.51 36.00 -2.75
N LYS A 43 6.25 36.09 -4.07
CA LYS A 43 5.00 35.59 -4.67
C LYS A 43 4.88 34.07 -4.53
N ALA A 44 5.94 33.32 -4.83
CA ALA A 44 5.98 31.87 -4.68
C ALA A 44 5.77 31.43 -3.22
N LEU A 45 6.42 32.07 -2.25
CA LEU A 45 6.23 31.78 -0.82
C LEU A 45 4.82 32.14 -0.34
N LYS A 46 4.22 33.21 -0.86
CA LYS A 46 2.81 33.55 -0.60
C LYS A 46 1.87 32.49 -1.14
N ALA A 47 2.08 32.06 -2.39
CA ALA A 47 1.32 30.97 -3.00
C ALA A 47 1.42 29.70 -2.13
N LEU A 48 2.61 29.33 -1.67
CA LEU A 48 2.80 28.15 -0.81
C LEU A 48 2.00 28.24 0.50
N ALA A 49 2.01 29.40 1.15
CA ALA A 49 1.23 29.61 2.37
C ALA A 49 -0.29 29.54 2.12
N LEU A 50 -0.76 30.00 0.94
CA LEU A 50 -2.16 29.93 0.52
C LEU A 50 -2.61 28.50 0.24
N VAL A 51 -1.78 27.70 -0.46
CA VAL A 51 -2.02 26.27 -0.68
C VAL A 51 -2.18 25.53 0.65
N ARG A 52 -1.26 25.74 1.59
CA ARG A 52 -1.33 25.12 2.94
C ARG A 52 -2.52 25.61 3.77
N SER A 53 -3.12 26.74 3.39
CA SER A 53 -4.33 27.29 4.00
C SER A 53 -5.62 26.93 3.25
N GLN A 54 -5.55 26.00 2.28
CA GLN A 54 -6.68 25.58 1.42
C GLN A 54 -7.30 26.72 0.59
N LYS A 55 -6.56 27.81 0.38
CA LYS A 55 -6.97 28.94 -0.48
C LYS A 55 -6.43 28.75 -1.90
N VAL A 56 -6.94 27.72 -2.58
CA VAL A 56 -6.41 27.24 -3.87
C VAL A 56 -6.52 28.32 -4.96
N GLU A 57 -7.66 29.00 -5.08
CA GLU A 57 -7.90 30.00 -6.14
C GLU A 57 -6.91 31.18 -6.07
N GLU A 58 -6.74 31.79 -4.88
CA GLU A 58 -5.78 32.87 -4.69
C GLU A 58 -4.33 32.42 -4.99
N SER A 59 -4.03 31.15 -4.73
CA SER A 59 -2.71 30.58 -5.01
C SER A 59 -2.48 30.33 -6.49
N LEU A 60 -3.50 29.95 -7.26
CA LEU A 60 -3.39 29.66 -8.68
C LEU A 60 -2.96 30.91 -9.46
N ILE A 61 -3.58 32.06 -9.17
CA ILE A 61 -3.25 33.34 -9.81
C ILE A 61 -1.76 33.68 -9.61
N LEU A 62 -1.28 33.60 -8.37
CA LEU A 62 0.12 33.88 -8.06
C LEU A 62 1.07 32.84 -8.68
N CYS A 63 0.63 31.58 -8.79
CA CYS A 63 1.39 30.51 -9.42
C CYS A 63 1.60 30.81 -10.92
N ASP A 64 0.53 31.13 -11.65
CA ASP A 64 0.58 31.42 -13.08
C ASP A 64 1.41 32.69 -13.38
N GLU A 65 1.26 33.74 -12.58
CA GLU A 65 2.09 34.95 -12.70
C GLU A 65 3.60 34.66 -12.58
N VAL A 66 3.99 33.72 -11.70
CA VAL A 66 5.40 33.34 -11.52
C VAL A 66 5.87 32.45 -12.67
N LEU A 67 5.05 31.51 -13.14
CA LEU A 67 5.37 30.63 -14.27
C LEU A 67 5.57 31.41 -15.58
N ASP A 68 4.70 32.36 -15.88
CA ASP A 68 4.77 33.21 -17.08
C ASP A 68 6.05 34.04 -17.13
N ALA A 69 6.59 34.38 -15.95
CA ALA A 69 7.83 35.13 -15.83
C ALA A 69 9.09 34.27 -16.03
N LYS A 70 8.94 32.95 -16.28
CA LYS A 70 10.01 31.98 -16.59
C LYS A 70 11.23 32.09 -15.68
N PRO A 71 11.08 31.80 -14.37
CA PRO A 71 12.13 32.01 -13.40
C PRO A 71 13.34 31.09 -13.65
N THR A 72 14.53 31.60 -13.36
CA THR A 72 15.80 30.82 -13.40
C THR A 72 16.48 30.75 -12.03
N ASP A 73 15.95 31.44 -11.03
CA ASP A 73 16.53 31.52 -9.68
C ASP A 73 16.12 30.29 -8.85
N ASP A 74 17.09 29.60 -8.26
CA ASP A 74 16.91 28.33 -7.54
C ASP A 74 15.90 28.45 -6.39
N ALA A 75 15.98 29.53 -5.60
CA ALA A 75 15.07 29.76 -4.49
C ALA A 75 13.61 29.87 -4.96
N VAL A 76 13.38 30.50 -6.12
CA VAL A 76 12.04 30.62 -6.72
C VAL A 76 11.57 29.28 -7.24
N LEU A 77 12.42 28.55 -7.97
CA LEU A 77 12.10 27.23 -8.53
C LEU A 77 11.76 26.21 -7.43
N SER A 78 12.53 26.19 -6.34
CA SER A 78 12.31 25.33 -5.17
C SER A 78 11.00 25.67 -4.44
N ALA A 79 10.72 26.96 -4.21
CA ALA A 79 9.43 27.38 -3.63
C ALA A 79 8.25 26.99 -4.54
N MET A 80 8.37 27.22 -5.85
CA MET A 80 7.36 26.85 -6.84
C MET A 80 7.16 25.33 -6.95
N MET A 81 8.20 24.53 -6.75
CA MET A 81 8.06 23.07 -6.71
C MET A 81 7.07 22.63 -5.63
N HIS A 82 7.13 23.23 -4.44
CA HIS A 82 6.19 22.94 -3.37
C HIS A 82 4.77 23.46 -3.65
N VAL A 83 4.65 24.63 -4.28
CA VAL A 83 3.37 25.21 -4.71
C VAL A 83 2.69 24.30 -5.73
N LEU A 84 3.39 23.95 -6.81
CA LEU A 84 2.88 23.08 -7.88
C LEU A 84 2.51 21.69 -7.35
N ARG A 85 3.29 21.15 -6.39
CA ARG A 85 2.94 19.88 -5.74
C ARG A 85 1.62 19.98 -4.99
N GLY A 86 1.46 21.00 -4.14
CA GLY A 86 0.24 21.18 -3.35
C GLY A 86 -0.99 21.61 -4.17
N LEU A 87 -0.80 22.17 -5.37
CA LEU A 87 -1.86 22.46 -6.33
C LEU A 87 -2.19 21.27 -7.27
N GLY A 88 -1.51 20.13 -7.14
CA GLY A 88 -1.69 19.00 -8.07
C GLY A 88 -1.14 19.25 -9.48
N ARG A 89 -0.41 20.35 -9.72
CA ARG A 89 0.18 20.75 -11.01
C ARG A 89 1.61 20.21 -11.23
N HIS A 90 1.99 19.18 -10.48
CA HIS A 90 3.30 18.52 -10.55
C HIS A 90 3.34 17.31 -11.52
N MET A 91 2.19 16.92 -12.06
CA MET A 91 2.04 15.81 -13.01
C MET A 91 2.80 16.07 -14.33
N PRO A 92 3.17 14.99 -15.06
CA PRO A 92 4.10 15.02 -16.20
C PRO A 92 3.82 16.01 -17.34
N ASP A 93 2.57 16.43 -17.54
CA ASP A 93 2.16 17.25 -18.70
C ASP A 93 1.95 18.75 -18.37
N LYS A 94 2.36 19.22 -17.19
CA LYS A 94 1.99 20.56 -16.70
C LYS A 94 3.15 21.54 -16.62
N ASP A 95 3.52 21.93 -15.40
CA ASP A 95 4.27 23.16 -15.20
C ASP A 95 5.61 22.93 -14.52
N MET A 96 5.75 21.90 -13.67
CA MET A 96 7.01 21.65 -12.96
C MET A 96 8.14 21.27 -13.91
N VAL A 97 7.91 20.26 -14.75
CA VAL A 97 8.90 19.81 -15.75
C VAL A 97 9.19 20.93 -16.74
N THR A 98 8.14 21.57 -17.27
CA THR A 98 8.23 22.69 -18.21
C THR A 98 9.02 23.87 -17.64
N MET A 99 8.79 24.24 -16.37
CA MET A 99 9.51 25.31 -15.67
C MET A 99 11.01 25.02 -15.60
N PHE A 100 11.39 23.82 -15.17
CA PHE A 100 12.80 23.44 -15.10
C PHE A 100 13.44 23.27 -16.49
N GLU A 101 12.71 22.78 -17.48
CA GLU A 101 13.20 22.69 -18.85
C GLU A 101 13.46 24.05 -19.46
N GLU A 102 12.57 25.01 -19.26
CA GLU A 102 12.73 26.38 -19.75
C GLU A 102 13.89 27.08 -19.05
N ALA A 103 14.03 26.91 -17.73
CA ALA A 103 15.17 27.43 -16.97
C ALA A 103 16.51 26.88 -17.49
N TYR A 104 16.60 25.57 -17.74
CA TYR A 104 17.81 24.94 -18.28
C TYR A 104 18.05 25.29 -19.75
N LYS A 105 17.01 25.51 -20.56
CA LYS A 105 17.14 26.02 -21.93
C LYS A 105 17.76 27.43 -21.95
N GLN A 106 17.39 28.29 -21.00
CA GLN A 106 17.98 29.63 -20.87
C GLN A 106 19.43 29.60 -20.38
N GLN A 107 19.77 28.65 -19.49
CA GLN A 107 21.11 28.50 -18.92
C GLN A 107 21.68 27.08 -19.12
N PRO A 108 22.05 26.69 -20.36
CA PRO A 108 22.46 25.31 -20.66
C PRO A 108 23.82 24.90 -20.08
N LEU A 109 24.61 25.86 -19.59
CA LEU A 109 25.89 25.61 -18.91
C LEU A 109 25.74 25.44 -17.39
N ASN A 110 24.55 25.64 -16.85
CA ASN A 110 24.29 25.49 -15.42
C ASN A 110 24.00 24.01 -15.10
N GLU A 111 24.99 23.35 -14.48
CA GLU A 111 24.94 21.93 -14.12
C GLU A 111 23.84 21.62 -13.08
N GLU A 112 23.62 22.53 -12.12
CA GLU A 112 22.61 22.38 -11.08
C GLU A 112 21.20 22.43 -11.68
N LEU A 113 20.92 23.39 -12.56
CA LEU A 113 19.65 23.42 -13.29
C LEU A 113 19.45 22.17 -14.14
N GLY A 114 20.50 21.69 -14.82
CA GLY A 114 20.43 20.42 -15.57
C GLY A 114 20.05 19.23 -14.70
N ALA A 115 20.66 19.12 -13.51
CA ALA A 115 20.34 18.09 -12.54
C ALA A 115 18.90 18.22 -12.00
N GLN A 116 18.44 19.44 -11.71
CA GLN A 116 17.07 19.69 -11.26
C GLN A 116 16.04 19.36 -12.35
N THR A 117 16.30 19.68 -13.61
CA THR A 117 15.45 19.28 -14.75
C THR A 117 15.41 17.77 -14.91
N PHE A 118 16.55 17.08 -14.76
CA PHE A 118 16.60 15.62 -14.74
C PHE A 118 15.72 15.05 -13.62
N PHE A 119 15.86 15.55 -12.39
CA PHE A 119 15.06 15.07 -11.24
C PHE A 119 13.58 15.42 -11.32
N ALA A 120 13.22 16.54 -11.95
CA ALA A 120 11.83 16.84 -12.25
C ALA A 120 11.22 15.76 -13.17
N ASN A 121 11.95 15.34 -14.20
CA ASN A 121 11.52 14.26 -15.10
C ASN A 121 11.47 12.90 -14.41
N VAL A 122 12.44 12.58 -13.55
CA VAL A 122 12.46 11.34 -12.75
C VAL A 122 11.24 11.27 -11.82
N ARG A 123 10.93 12.36 -11.08
CA ARG A 123 9.75 12.42 -10.20
C ARG A 123 8.43 12.35 -10.96
N ALA A 124 8.39 12.83 -12.20
CA ALA A 124 7.24 12.69 -13.08
C ALA A 124 7.14 11.30 -13.78
N GLY A 125 8.12 10.42 -13.56
CA GLY A 125 8.25 9.14 -14.26
C GLY A 125 8.40 9.28 -15.78
N LEU A 126 8.97 10.38 -16.27
CA LEU A 126 9.22 10.64 -17.69
C LEU A 126 10.61 10.11 -18.07
N TRP A 127 10.77 8.79 -18.06
CA TRP A 127 12.07 8.14 -18.20
C TRP A 127 12.80 8.47 -19.50
N LYS A 128 12.06 8.60 -20.61
CA LYS A 128 12.62 8.98 -21.92
C LYS A 128 13.22 10.38 -21.91
N ALA A 129 12.50 11.35 -21.33
CA ALA A 129 12.97 12.73 -21.24
C ALA A 129 14.15 12.84 -20.26
N ALA A 130 14.08 12.15 -19.11
CA ALA A 130 15.19 12.03 -18.18
C ALA A 130 16.45 11.46 -18.87
N GLN A 131 16.31 10.39 -19.65
CA GLN A 131 17.41 9.80 -20.43
C GLN A 131 18.04 10.81 -21.41
N GLN A 132 17.21 11.58 -22.13
CA GLN A 132 17.69 12.59 -23.08
C GLN A 132 18.45 13.72 -22.39
N ILE A 133 17.96 14.18 -21.24
CA ILE A 133 18.62 15.21 -20.43
C ILE A 133 19.96 14.67 -19.91
N ALA A 134 19.99 13.46 -19.33
CA ALA A 134 21.22 12.84 -18.85
C ALA A 134 22.25 12.65 -19.97
N THR A 135 21.80 12.24 -21.17
CA THR A 135 22.68 12.13 -22.35
C THR A 135 23.26 13.49 -22.75
N LYS A 136 22.44 14.55 -22.72
CA LYS A 136 22.89 15.92 -23.00
C LYS A 136 23.90 16.40 -21.96
N MET A 137 23.64 16.15 -20.67
CA MET A 137 24.56 16.48 -19.58
C MET A 137 25.89 15.74 -19.70
N HIS A 138 25.87 14.43 -20.01
CA HIS A 138 27.11 13.67 -20.22
C HIS A 138 27.92 14.22 -21.39
N ARG A 139 27.29 14.61 -22.50
CA ARG A 139 28.00 15.25 -23.63
C ARG A 139 28.60 16.60 -23.25
N GLN A 140 27.92 17.37 -22.41
CA GLN A 140 28.33 18.72 -22.04
C GLN A 140 29.43 18.72 -20.97
N PHE A 141 29.27 17.93 -19.91
CA PHE A 141 30.12 17.94 -18.73
C PHE A 141 31.11 16.76 -18.68
N GLN A 142 30.93 15.73 -19.52
CA GLN A 142 31.82 14.58 -19.67
C GLN A 142 32.04 13.76 -18.38
N GLU A 143 31.12 13.82 -17.43
CA GLU A 143 31.18 13.02 -16.21
C GLU A 143 30.44 11.68 -16.36
N ASP A 144 31.04 10.61 -15.85
CA ASP A 144 30.49 9.26 -15.90
C ASP A 144 29.14 9.13 -15.18
N ARG A 145 28.91 9.89 -14.10
CA ARG A 145 27.63 9.83 -13.35
C ARG A 145 26.42 10.08 -14.25
N TYR A 146 26.56 10.99 -15.22
CA TYR A 146 25.50 11.32 -16.18
C TYR A 146 25.29 10.25 -17.25
N LEU A 147 26.35 9.54 -17.62
CA LEU A 147 26.22 8.34 -18.46
C LEU A 147 25.39 7.28 -17.72
N TYR A 148 25.70 7.03 -16.44
CA TYR A 148 24.95 6.06 -15.64
C TYR A 148 23.53 6.51 -15.32
N TRP A 149 23.26 7.81 -15.17
CA TRP A 149 21.89 8.34 -15.15
C TRP A 149 21.13 8.00 -16.43
N SER A 150 21.78 8.13 -17.59
CA SER A 150 21.18 7.71 -18.87
C SER A 150 20.97 6.19 -18.95
N VAL A 151 21.90 5.38 -18.43
CA VAL A 151 21.77 3.90 -18.39
C VAL A 151 20.58 3.50 -17.53
N ILE A 152 20.49 3.99 -16.28
CA ILE A 152 19.40 3.64 -15.38
C ILE A 152 18.06 4.17 -15.88
N SER A 153 18.00 5.35 -16.51
CA SER A 153 16.75 5.84 -17.14
C SER A 153 16.30 4.94 -18.29
N ALA A 154 17.22 4.36 -19.08
CA ALA A 154 16.86 3.39 -20.12
C ALA A 154 16.31 2.07 -19.52
N VAL A 155 16.89 1.61 -18.41
CA VAL A 155 16.38 0.44 -17.67
C VAL A 155 14.99 0.72 -17.07
N LEU A 156 14.79 1.87 -16.43
CA LEU A 156 13.49 2.28 -15.90
C LEU A 156 12.44 2.42 -17.01
N GLN A 157 12.83 2.95 -18.17
CA GLN A 157 11.95 2.98 -19.34
C GLN A 157 11.56 1.57 -19.81
N ALA A 158 12.51 0.62 -19.83
CA ALA A 158 12.23 -0.77 -20.21
C ALA A 158 11.26 -1.45 -19.23
N ASN A 159 11.37 -1.13 -17.94
CA ASN A 159 10.53 -1.68 -16.87
C ASN A 159 9.17 -0.99 -16.72
N ASP A 160 8.96 0.14 -17.38
CA ASP A 160 7.69 0.85 -17.33
C ASP A 160 6.55 0.01 -17.95
N VAL A 161 5.40 0.00 -17.28
CA VAL A 161 4.19 -0.73 -17.70
C VAL A 161 3.65 -0.18 -19.03
N THR A 162 3.87 1.11 -19.31
CA THR A 162 3.44 1.77 -20.55
C THR A 162 4.31 1.39 -21.75
N THR A 163 5.48 0.79 -21.52
CA THR A 163 6.44 0.45 -22.59
C THR A 163 6.08 -0.88 -23.27
N PRO A 164 5.84 -0.88 -24.61
CA PRO A 164 5.61 -2.08 -25.39
C PRO A 164 6.68 -3.17 -25.17
N PRO A 165 6.29 -4.47 -25.07
CA PRO A 165 7.24 -5.57 -24.89
C PRO A 165 8.34 -5.63 -25.94
N SER A 166 8.03 -5.28 -27.20
CA SER A 166 8.98 -5.24 -28.30
C SER A 166 10.10 -4.21 -28.11
N MET A 167 9.86 -3.13 -27.37
CA MET A 167 10.86 -2.09 -27.10
C MET A 167 11.74 -2.42 -25.89
N ARG A 168 11.29 -3.27 -24.95
CA ARG A 168 12.03 -3.58 -23.72
C ARG A 168 13.43 -4.11 -24.00
N ALA A 169 13.54 -5.12 -24.86
CA ALA A 169 14.84 -5.70 -25.24
C ALA A 169 15.75 -4.68 -25.95
N ILE A 170 15.19 -3.75 -26.73
CA ILE A 170 15.94 -2.69 -27.42
C ILE A 170 16.53 -1.71 -26.40
N LEU A 171 15.74 -1.33 -25.38
CA LEU A 171 16.16 -0.42 -24.32
C LEU A 171 17.25 -1.03 -23.44
N TYR A 172 17.14 -2.32 -23.09
CA TYR A 172 18.20 -3.03 -22.39
C TYR A 172 19.48 -3.14 -23.23
N LYS A 173 19.38 -3.40 -24.54
CA LYS A 173 20.54 -3.38 -25.46
C LYS A 173 21.19 -2.00 -25.53
N LEU A 174 20.40 -0.92 -25.48
CA LEU A 174 20.90 0.45 -25.42
C LEU A 174 21.63 0.70 -24.09
N ALA A 175 21.05 0.32 -22.96
CA ALA A 175 21.66 0.44 -21.64
C ALA A 175 23.01 -0.31 -21.57
N HIS A 176 23.06 -1.54 -22.08
CA HIS A 176 24.28 -2.34 -22.17
C HIS A 176 25.36 -1.65 -23.02
N ARG A 177 24.99 -1.10 -24.18
CA ARG A 177 25.91 -0.37 -25.07
C ARG A 177 26.48 0.90 -24.42
N LEU A 178 25.62 1.68 -23.75
CA LEU A 178 26.04 2.90 -23.07
C LEU A 178 27.04 2.59 -21.94
N MET A 179 26.76 1.55 -21.16
CA MET A 179 27.64 1.12 -20.07
C MET A 179 28.98 0.60 -20.57
N THR A 180 28.99 -0.20 -21.65
CA THR A 180 30.23 -0.71 -22.27
C THR A 180 31.04 0.37 -22.99
N SER A 181 30.42 1.52 -23.32
CA SER A 181 31.13 2.70 -23.86
C SER A 181 31.85 3.53 -22.80
N SER A 182 31.58 3.31 -21.51
CA SER A 182 32.27 4.01 -20.43
C SER A 182 33.75 3.60 -20.41
N PRO A 183 34.70 4.55 -20.31
CA PRO A 183 36.12 4.21 -20.13
C PRO A 183 36.38 3.56 -18.76
N THR A 184 35.45 3.75 -17.82
CA THR A 184 35.54 3.28 -16.45
C THR A 184 34.82 1.93 -16.31
N PRO A 185 35.54 0.85 -15.90
CA PRO A 185 34.91 -0.44 -15.71
C PRO A 185 33.82 -0.41 -14.64
N SER A 186 32.71 -1.10 -14.91
CA SER A 186 31.55 -1.16 -14.00
C SER A 186 31.88 -1.67 -12.59
N TYR A 187 32.91 -2.51 -12.42
CA TYR A 187 33.30 -3.07 -11.11
C TYR A 187 33.98 -2.08 -10.17
N GLN A 188 34.30 -0.85 -10.61
CA GLN A 188 34.85 0.17 -9.70
C GLN A 188 33.84 0.64 -8.64
N ASN A 189 32.55 0.51 -8.92
CA ASN A 189 31.48 0.82 -7.97
C ASN A 189 30.53 -0.40 -7.92
N THR A 190 30.29 -0.91 -6.72
CA THR A 190 29.41 -2.06 -6.47
C THR A 190 28.02 -1.91 -7.08
N ASP A 191 27.40 -0.72 -7.00
CA ASP A 191 26.08 -0.47 -7.57
C ASP A 191 26.11 -0.44 -9.12
N ARG A 192 27.20 0.07 -9.72
CA ARG A 192 27.41 0.01 -11.17
C ARG A 192 27.61 -1.43 -11.65
N PHE A 193 28.35 -2.24 -10.88
CA PHE A 193 28.53 -3.66 -11.12
C PHE A 193 27.21 -4.43 -11.05
N HIS A 194 26.41 -4.18 -10.00
CA HIS A 194 25.08 -4.76 -9.85
C HIS A 194 24.16 -4.42 -11.04
N LEU A 195 24.13 -3.13 -11.43
CA LEU A 195 23.35 -2.68 -12.59
C LEU A 195 23.80 -3.39 -13.88
N HIS A 196 25.11 -3.61 -14.06
CA HIS A 196 25.64 -4.35 -15.20
C HIS A 196 25.12 -5.79 -15.23
N LEU A 197 25.23 -6.50 -14.10
CA LEU A 197 24.74 -7.87 -13.98
C LEU A 197 23.22 -7.96 -14.20
N SER A 198 22.46 -6.98 -13.73
CA SER A 198 21.01 -6.89 -13.95
C SER A 198 20.68 -6.76 -15.43
N ILE A 199 21.36 -5.87 -16.16
CA ILE A 199 21.15 -5.70 -17.60
C ILE A 199 21.51 -6.99 -18.36
N LEU A 200 22.62 -7.65 -18.01
CA LEU A 200 23.01 -8.91 -18.67
C LEU A 200 22.02 -10.04 -18.37
N ARG A 201 21.48 -10.11 -17.16
CA ARG A 201 20.42 -11.07 -16.79
C ARG A 201 19.18 -10.87 -17.65
N GLU A 202 18.67 -9.64 -17.77
CA GLU A 202 17.48 -9.33 -18.56
C GLU A 202 17.69 -9.54 -20.08
N LEU A 203 18.93 -9.45 -20.54
CA LEU A 203 19.30 -9.77 -21.93
C LEU A 203 19.62 -11.26 -22.15
N GLU A 204 19.54 -12.08 -21.10
CA GLU A 204 19.91 -13.49 -21.10
C GLU A 204 21.37 -13.76 -21.55
N LEU A 205 22.25 -12.77 -21.38
CA LEU A 205 23.68 -12.85 -21.70
C LEU A 205 24.47 -13.46 -20.54
N TYR A 206 24.10 -14.69 -20.15
CA TYR A 206 24.62 -15.35 -18.95
C TYR A 206 26.12 -15.65 -19.01
N ASP A 207 26.67 -15.91 -20.19
CA ASP A 207 28.11 -16.18 -20.35
C ASP A 207 28.95 -14.93 -20.10
N ASP A 208 28.49 -13.76 -20.56
CA ASP A 208 29.20 -12.50 -20.32
C ASP A 208 29.07 -12.07 -18.86
N ALA A 209 27.91 -12.29 -18.24
CA ALA A 209 27.73 -12.08 -16.81
C ALA A 209 28.65 -13.00 -16.00
N HIS A 210 28.78 -14.26 -16.39
CA HIS A 210 29.66 -15.21 -15.72
C HIS A 210 31.13 -14.82 -15.82
N LYS A 211 31.61 -14.33 -16.97
CA LYS A 211 32.99 -13.80 -17.10
C LYS A 211 33.28 -12.68 -16.11
N LEU A 212 32.31 -11.77 -15.90
CA LEU A 212 32.45 -10.70 -14.91
C LEU A 212 32.49 -11.25 -13.48
N LEU A 213 31.59 -12.20 -13.17
CA LEU A 213 31.49 -12.83 -11.85
C LEU A 213 32.70 -13.71 -11.50
N ASP A 214 33.30 -14.37 -12.50
CA ASP A 214 34.44 -15.28 -12.29
C ASP A 214 35.79 -14.56 -12.17
N SER A 215 35.83 -13.27 -12.52
CA SER A 215 37.01 -12.42 -12.27
C SER A 215 37.30 -12.28 -10.77
N ASP A 216 38.57 -12.07 -10.40
CA ASP A 216 38.97 -11.88 -8.99
C ASP A 216 38.23 -10.71 -8.34
N VAL A 217 38.05 -9.63 -9.09
CA VAL A 217 37.31 -8.44 -8.64
C VAL A 217 35.82 -8.77 -8.46
N GLY A 218 35.21 -9.49 -9.40
CA GLY A 218 33.81 -9.92 -9.30
C GLY A 218 33.57 -10.80 -8.08
N LYS A 219 34.46 -11.77 -7.83
CA LYS A 219 34.43 -12.63 -6.64
C LYS A 219 34.53 -11.82 -5.35
N ALA A 220 35.45 -10.84 -5.29
CA ALA A 220 35.62 -9.97 -4.13
C ALA A 220 34.41 -9.04 -3.88
N ILE A 221 33.76 -8.54 -4.93
CA ILE A 221 32.53 -7.75 -4.79
C ILE A 221 31.39 -8.62 -4.28
N CYS A 222 31.19 -9.81 -4.85
CA CYS A 222 30.13 -10.72 -4.41
C CYS A 222 30.36 -11.32 -3.01
N SER A 223 31.58 -11.32 -2.47
CA SER A 223 31.82 -11.75 -1.08
C SER A 223 31.51 -10.65 -0.06
N THR A 224 31.53 -9.38 -0.46
CA THR A 224 31.32 -8.22 0.42
C THR A 224 29.95 -7.57 0.25
N SER A 225 29.32 -7.71 -0.92
CA SER A 225 28.01 -7.15 -1.24
C SER A 225 26.94 -8.24 -1.36
N LEU A 226 25.96 -8.19 -0.46
CA LEU A 226 24.83 -9.13 -0.45
C LEU A 226 24.01 -9.04 -1.74
N SER A 227 23.69 -7.83 -2.21
CA SER A 227 22.90 -7.63 -3.45
C SER A 227 23.62 -8.19 -4.68
N CYS A 228 24.94 -8.01 -4.79
CA CYS A 228 25.72 -8.64 -5.86
C CYS A 228 25.83 -10.16 -5.72
N ASN A 229 25.82 -10.70 -4.50
CA ASN A 229 25.80 -12.14 -4.28
C ASN A 229 24.45 -12.75 -4.65
N GLU A 230 23.34 -12.08 -4.34
CA GLU A 230 21.98 -12.50 -4.70
C GLU A 230 21.81 -12.57 -6.22
N ILE A 231 22.18 -11.52 -6.96
CA ILE A 231 22.08 -11.54 -8.42
C ILE A 231 23.00 -12.57 -9.06
N ARG A 232 24.18 -12.83 -8.46
CA ARG A 232 25.09 -13.92 -8.88
C ARG A 232 24.40 -15.28 -8.75
N ARG A 233 23.73 -15.56 -7.62
CA ARG A 233 22.98 -16.81 -7.41
C ARG A 233 21.88 -16.97 -8.44
N ASP A 234 21.12 -15.92 -8.70
CA ASP A 234 20.06 -15.93 -9.70
C ASP A 234 20.61 -16.21 -11.11
N ILE A 235 21.71 -15.57 -11.51
CA ILE A 235 22.38 -15.81 -12.80
C ILE A 235 22.88 -17.26 -12.90
N TRP A 236 23.50 -17.79 -11.84
CA TRP A 236 23.97 -19.19 -11.82
C TRP A 236 22.79 -20.17 -11.92
N ARG A 237 21.69 -19.91 -11.21
CA ARG A 237 20.46 -20.70 -11.31
C ARG A 237 19.90 -20.68 -12.73
N LEU A 238 19.76 -19.51 -13.35
CA LEU A 238 19.26 -19.37 -14.73
C LEU A 238 20.16 -20.02 -15.77
N ARG A 239 21.49 -20.05 -15.53
CA ARG A 239 22.47 -20.73 -16.37
C ARG A 239 22.53 -22.26 -16.15
N GLY A 240 21.84 -22.79 -15.14
CA GLY A 240 21.86 -24.22 -14.81
C GLY A 240 23.04 -24.67 -13.93
N LEU A 241 23.74 -23.74 -13.27
CA LEU A 241 24.89 -23.99 -12.40
C LEU A 241 24.51 -24.24 -10.92
N ILE A 242 23.35 -24.85 -10.68
CA ILE A 242 22.82 -25.06 -9.32
C ILE A 242 23.74 -25.97 -8.49
N LEU A 243 24.33 -27.00 -9.09
CA LEU A 243 25.26 -27.90 -8.39
C LEU A 243 26.56 -27.19 -7.98
N GLU A 244 27.09 -26.32 -8.83
CA GLU A 244 28.28 -25.53 -8.52
C GLU A 244 28.00 -24.49 -7.43
N GLU A 245 26.79 -23.91 -7.43
CA GLU A 245 26.33 -23.05 -6.33
C GLU A 245 26.28 -23.81 -5.00
N GLY A 246 25.76 -25.05 -5.00
CA GLY A 246 25.74 -25.90 -3.81
C GLY A 246 27.15 -26.19 -3.27
N LYS A 247 28.11 -26.51 -4.14
CA LYS A 247 29.51 -26.73 -3.74
C LYS A 247 30.16 -25.46 -3.17
N LEU A 248 29.91 -24.31 -3.79
CA LEU A 248 30.42 -23.02 -3.30
C LEU A 248 29.84 -22.70 -1.91
N ALA A 249 28.54 -22.92 -1.72
CA ALA A 249 27.87 -22.72 -0.44
C ALA A 249 28.40 -23.66 0.65
N GLU A 250 28.66 -24.93 0.31
CA GLU A 250 29.30 -25.89 1.22
C GLU A 250 30.69 -25.41 1.65
N ALA A 251 31.53 -24.98 0.71
CA ALA A 251 32.85 -24.42 1.02
C ALA A 251 32.76 -23.17 1.91
N ARG A 252 31.77 -22.29 1.70
CA ARG A 252 31.56 -21.11 2.56
C ARG A 252 31.16 -21.50 3.99
N ILE A 253 30.26 -22.48 4.14
CA ILE A 253 29.82 -22.95 5.45
C ILE A 253 30.98 -23.62 6.20
N VAL A 254 31.76 -24.47 5.53
CA VAL A 254 32.83 -25.27 6.15
C VAL A 254 34.11 -24.46 6.35
N ASP A 255 34.58 -23.77 5.32
CA ASP A 255 35.91 -23.13 5.33
C ASP A 255 35.88 -21.71 5.91
N GLN A 256 34.76 -20.99 5.71
CA GLN A 256 34.64 -19.58 6.11
C GLN A 256 33.72 -19.38 7.32
N ASN A 257 33.14 -20.47 7.84
CA ASN A 257 32.16 -20.43 8.92
C ASN A 257 30.96 -19.51 8.60
N ASP A 258 30.56 -19.42 7.34
CA ASP A 258 29.39 -18.64 6.93
C ASP A 258 28.12 -19.35 7.40
N ARG A 259 27.27 -18.65 8.15
CA ARG A 259 25.99 -19.16 8.67
C ARG A 259 24.78 -18.47 8.06
N ASN A 260 24.97 -17.78 6.94
CA ASN A 260 23.88 -17.18 6.19
C ASN A 260 22.93 -18.27 5.68
N TRP A 261 21.65 -18.12 6.02
CA TRP A 261 20.59 -19.07 5.64
C TRP A 261 20.54 -19.34 4.13
N LEU A 262 20.89 -18.36 3.30
CA LEU A 262 20.90 -18.53 1.84
C LEU A 262 21.93 -19.58 1.38
N GLU A 263 23.04 -19.77 2.09
CA GLU A 263 24.00 -20.83 1.76
C GLU A 263 23.43 -22.22 2.07
N PHE A 264 22.71 -22.37 3.19
CA PHE A 264 21.98 -23.60 3.49
C PHE A 264 20.91 -23.90 2.43
N LEU A 265 20.17 -22.87 1.99
CA LEU A 265 19.21 -23.01 0.89
C LEU A 265 19.87 -23.40 -0.43
N SER A 266 21.04 -22.83 -0.77
CA SER A 266 21.81 -23.21 -1.97
C SER A 266 22.21 -24.70 -1.95
N ILE A 267 22.67 -25.22 -0.81
CA ILE A 267 22.98 -26.65 -0.65
C ILE A 267 21.71 -27.50 -0.80
N LEU A 268 20.59 -27.08 -0.20
CA LEU A 268 19.32 -27.78 -0.30
C LEU A 268 18.78 -27.77 -1.74
N ASP A 269 18.85 -26.65 -2.44
CA ASP A 269 18.45 -26.53 -3.84
C ASP A 269 19.28 -27.48 -4.72
N ALA A 270 20.59 -27.56 -4.50
CA ALA A 270 21.48 -28.52 -5.18
C ALA A 270 21.19 -29.99 -4.77
N THR A 271 20.78 -30.24 -3.53
CA THR A 271 20.43 -31.59 -3.04
C THR A 271 19.22 -32.16 -3.79
N PHE A 272 18.23 -31.32 -4.10
CA PHE A 272 16.98 -31.73 -4.74
C PHE A 272 16.92 -31.44 -6.25
N SER A 273 17.94 -30.81 -6.86
CA SER A 273 17.93 -30.46 -8.29
C SER A 273 17.83 -31.68 -9.21
N TYR A 274 18.30 -32.85 -8.77
CA TYR A 274 18.22 -34.11 -9.51
C TYR A 274 16.79 -34.56 -9.82
N LEU A 275 15.81 -34.16 -9.00
CA LEU A 275 14.41 -34.57 -9.14
C LEU A 275 13.61 -33.66 -10.07
N ASN A 276 14.10 -32.44 -10.32
CA ASN A 276 13.48 -31.42 -11.15
C ASN A 276 14.53 -30.89 -12.13
N PRO A 277 14.84 -31.60 -13.22
CA PRO A 277 15.74 -31.13 -14.26
C PRO A 277 15.06 -29.99 -15.05
N SER A 278 15.00 -28.79 -14.47
CA SER A 278 14.59 -27.58 -15.17
C SER A 278 15.80 -26.98 -15.89
N GLY A 279 15.99 -27.37 -17.15
CA GLY A 279 16.77 -26.63 -18.14
C GLY A 279 18.28 -26.97 -18.24
N ASN A 280 18.68 -27.40 -19.44
CA ASN A 280 20.01 -27.31 -20.03
C ASN A 280 21.24 -27.97 -19.34
N SER A 281 21.08 -28.86 -18.37
CA SER A 281 22.17 -29.82 -18.09
C SER A 281 22.22 -30.82 -19.24
N ALA A 282 23.19 -30.66 -20.15
CA ALA A 282 23.45 -31.53 -21.29
C ALA A 282 23.84 -33.00 -20.92
N GLU A 283 23.64 -33.39 -19.67
CA GLU A 283 23.88 -34.73 -19.11
C GLU A 283 22.60 -35.33 -18.48
N ALA A 284 21.43 -35.10 -19.09
CA ALA A 284 20.23 -35.89 -18.80
C ALA A 284 20.35 -37.33 -19.36
N SER A 285 21.38 -38.06 -18.93
CA SER A 285 21.64 -39.46 -19.25
C SER A 285 21.17 -40.42 -18.14
N SER A 286 20.65 -39.91 -17.03
CA SER A 286 20.15 -40.72 -15.91
C SER A 286 18.64 -40.99 -16.06
N THR A 287 18.24 -42.26 -15.93
CA THR A 287 16.83 -42.64 -15.77
C THR A 287 16.22 -41.99 -14.52
N PRO A 288 14.90 -41.79 -14.44
CA PRO A 288 14.24 -41.25 -13.24
C PRO A 288 14.57 -42.01 -11.94
N GLU A 289 14.82 -43.32 -12.04
CA GLU A 289 15.26 -44.14 -10.92
C GLU A 289 16.68 -43.80 -10.46
N ASN A 290 17.62 -43.59 -11.40
CA ASN A 290 18.98 -43.18 -11.07
C ASN A 290 19.02 -41.79 -10.44
N ALA A 291 18.25 -40.83 -10.97
CA ALA A 291 18.13 -39.49 -10.41
C ALA A 291 17.58 -39.51 -8.97
N ARG A 292 16.63 -40.41 -8.69
CA ARG A 292 16.10 -40.63 -7.33
C ARG A 292 17.16 -41.21 -6.39
N LEU A 293 17.94 -42.19 -6.85
CA LEU A 293 19.03 -42.78 -6.07
C LEU A 293 20.14 -41.76 -5.76
N GLU A 294 20.51 -40.94 -6.74
CA GLU A 294 21.47 -39.85 -6.55
C GLU A 294 20.95 -38.84 -5.53
N CYS A 295 19.69 -38.42 -5.65
CA CYS A 295 19.09 -37.51 -4.67
C CYS A 295 19.10 -38.10 -3.25
N ILE A 296 18.78 -39.40 -3.07
CA ILE A 296 18.87 -40.08 -1.77
C ILE A 296 20.29 -40.00 -1.20
N ALA A 297 21.31 -40.27 -2.02
CA ALA A 297 22.70 -40.20 -1.60
C ALA A 297 23.11 -38.76 -1.22
N HIS A 298 22.64 -37.76 -1.96
CA HIS A 298 22.86 -36.35 -1.63
C HIS A 298 22.15 -35.91 -0.35
N VAL A 299 20.90 -36.34 -0.12
CA VAL A 299 20.17 -36.08 1.12
C VAL A 299 20.96 -36.62 2.32
N ALA A 300 21.51 -37.84 2.22
CA ALA A 300 22.32 -38.42 3.28
C ALA A 300 23.59 -37.60 3.57
N ARG A 301 24.29 -37.11 2.52
CA ARG A 301 25.47 -36.24 2.69
C ARG A 301 25.13 -34.88 3.30
N THR A 302 24.09 -34.22 2.80
CA THR A 302 23.62 -32.94 3.34
C THR A 302 23.20 -33.08 4.80
N GLN A 303 22.55 -34.19 5.13
CA GLN A 303 22.19 -34.51 6.51
C GLN A 303 23.42 -34.64 7.41
N GLU A 304 24.44 -35.39 6.98
CA GLU A 304 25.68 -35.57 7.75
C GLU A 304 26.39 -34.22 7.96
N LEU A 305 26.52 -33.43 6.90
CA LEU A 305 27.08 -32.09 6.94
C LEU A 305 26.33 -31.21 7.96
N PHE A 306 25.02 -31.06 7.81
CA PHE A 306 24.24 -30.20 8.70
C PHE A 306 24.22 -30.70 10.15
N THR A 307 24.25 -32.02 10.37
CA THR A 307 24.35 -32.60 11.72
C THR A 307 25.67 -32.21 12.39
N ARG A 308 26.79 -32.34 11.67
CA ARG A 308 28.10 -31.93 12.16
C ARG A 308 28.15 -30.45 12.50
N ILE A 309 27.70 -29.59 11.58
CA ILE A 309 27.69 -28.13 11.80
C ILE A 309 26.77 -27.76 12.98
N ALA A 310 25.59 -28.37 13.11
CA ALA A 310 24.68 -28.12 14.23
C ALA A 310 25.29 -28.51 15.59
N GLN A 311 26.08 -29.59 15.64
CA GLN A 311 26.81 -30.00 16.84
C GLN A 311 27.97 -29.06 17.18
N GLU A 312 28.69 -28.58 16.18
CA GLU A 312 29.79 -27.61 16.33
C GLU A 312 29.29 -26.26 16.85
N ASP A 313 28.18 -25.76 16.30
CA ASP A 313 27.63 -24.45 16.65
C ASP A 313 26.86 -24.47 17.98
N GLY A 314 26.16 -25.56 18.28
CA GLY A 314 25.33 -25.69 19.47
C GLY A 314 24.35 -24.52 19.62
N VAL A 315 24.15 -24.00 20.83
CA VAL A 315 23.18 -22.91 21.09
C VAL A 315 23.57 -21.55 20.50
N LYS A 316 24.75 -21.42 19.88
CA LYS A 316 25.25 -20.14 19.36
C LYS A 316 24.65 -19.79 18.01
N ASP A 317 24.39 -20.79 17.17
CA ASP A 317 23.80 -20.62 15.84
C ASP A 317 22.70 -21.66 15.61
N ARG A 318 21.63 -21.24 14.95
CA ARG A 318 20.43 -22.08 14.71
C ARG A 318 20.33 -22.57 13.27
N SER A 319 21.14 -22.04 12.36
CA SER A 319 20.98 -22.23 10.91
C SER A 319 21.10 -23.69 10.49
N ALA A 320 22.08 -24.43 11.00
CA ALA A 320 22.23 -25.85 10.66
C ALA A 320 21.12 -26.73 11.25
N ALA A 321 20.68 -26.44 12.47
CA ALA A 321 19.55 -27.14 13.10
C ALA A 321 18.24 -26.89 12.33
N LEU A 322 18.01 -25.66 11.85
CA LEU A 322 16.92 -25.36 10.92
C LEU A 322 17.10 -26.01 9.55
N GLY A 323 18.34 -26.10 9.06
CA GLY A 323 18.69 -26.78 7.82
C GLY A 323 18.28 -28.25 7.83
N LEU A 324 18.44 -28.94 8.98
CA LEU A 324 17.98 -30.32 9.15
C LEU A 324 16.46 -30.45 9.10
N LEU A 325 15.72 -29.52 9.72
CA LEU A 325 14.26 -29.48 9.66
C LEU A 325 13.77 -29.25 8.22
N GLU A 326 14.38 -28.29 7.52
CA GLU A 326 14.06 -27.98 6.13
C GLU A 326 14.41 -29.13 5.17
N LEU A 327 15.55 -29.78 5.37
CA LEU A 327 15.95 -30.98 4.62
C LEU A 327 14.89 -32.08 4.74
N GLU A 328 14.45 -32.38 5.96
CA GLU A 328 13.43 -33.39 6.22
C GLU A 328 12.08 -33.02 5.60
N LYS A 329 11.66 -31.75 5.73
CA LYS A 329 10.44 -31.25 5.10
C LYS A 329 10.45 -31.41 3.58
N ARG A 330 11.56 -31.04 2.91
CA ARG A 330 11.72 -31.22 1.46
C ARG A 330 11.79 -32.70 1.08
N ALA A 331 12.47 -33.54 1.86
CA ALA A 331 12.54 -34.98 1.65
C ALA A 331 11.15 -35.63 1.75
N ARG A 332 10.29 -35.22 2.70
CA ARG A 332 8.88 -35.65 2.79
C ARG A 332 8.08 -35.21 1.57
N THR A 333 8.22 -33.95 1.16
CA THR A 333 7.54 -33.38 -0.02
C THR A 333 7.88 -34.18 -1.29
N HIS A 334 9.14 -34.58 -1.45
CA HIS A 334 9.60 -35.41 -2.56
C HIS A 334 9.43 -36.92 -2.35
N LYS A 335 8.81 -37.37 -1.25
CA LYS A 335 8.58 -38.78 -0.90
C LYS A 335 9.87 -39.62 -0.84
N ILE A 336 10.95 -39.02 -0.35
CA ILE A 336 12.28 -39.63 -0.16
C ILE A 336 12.58 -39.92 1.32
N SER A 337 11.92 -39.22 2.24
CA SER A 337 12.10 -39.46 3.68
C SER A 337 11.86 -40.93 4.03
N THR A 338 12.76 -41.49 4.84
CA THR A 338 12.77 -42.91 5.23
C THR A 338 12.19 -43.14 6.62
N ASP A 339 12.10 -42.11 7.45
CA ASP A 339 11.67 -42.19 8.85
C ASP A 339 10.50 -41.23 9.09
N SER A 340 9.31 -41.81 9.30
CA SER A 340 8.09 -41.07 9.55
C SER A 340 8.10 -40.29 10.86
N GLY A 341 8.94 -40.64 11.86
CA GLY A 341 9.02 -39.94 13.15
C GLY A 341 10.15 -38.92 13.25
N ARG A 342 10.94 -38.76 12.17
CA ARG A 342 12.16 -37.96 12.17
C ARG A 342 11.92 -36.48 12.39
N LEU A 343 10.91 -35.91 11.73
CA LEU A 343 10.62 -34.47 11.81
C LEU A 343 10.31 -34.08 13.25
N VAL A 344 9.41 -34.80 13.94
CA VAL A 344 9.10 -34.54 15.36
C VAL A 344 10.33 -34.64 16.23
N THR A 345 11.19 -35.63 15.97
CA THR A 345 12.43 -35.82 16.74
C THR A 345 13.39 -34.64 16.56
N LEU A 346 13.56 -34.15 15.33
CA LEU A 346 14.35 -32.94 15.04
C LEU A 346 13.73 -31.69 15.68
N MET A 347 12.40 -31.57 15.69
CA MET A 347 11.71 -30.45 16.33
C MET A 347 11.90 -30.45 17.86
N GLN A 348 11.88 -31.62 18.50
CA GLN A 348 12.16 -31.78 19.93
C GLN A 348 13.60 -31.35 20.24
N GLN A 349 14.57 -31.84 19.46
CA GLN A 349 15.99 -31.45 19.59
C GLN A 349 16.17 -29.93 19.40
N TYR A 350 15.51 -29.35 18.39
CA TYR A 350 15.55 -27.92 18.16
C TYR A 350 14.97 -27.13 19.34
N PHE A 351 13.84 -27.55 19.88
CA PHE A 351 13.23 -26.91 21.05
C PHE A 351 14.10 -27.05 22.29
N ASP A 352 14.77 -28.19 22.48
CA ASP A 352 15.71 -28.39 23.58
C ASP A 352 16.87 -27.39 23.53
N GLN A 353 17.38 -27.12 22.33
CA GLN A 353 18.53 -26.26 22.08
C GLN A 353 18.18 -24.76 22.04
N ILE A 354 17.07 -24.39 21.38
CA ILE A 354 16.71 -22.99 21.05
C ILE A 354 15.46 -22.52 21.81
N GLY A 355 14.79 -23.38 22.58
CA GLY A 355 13.53 -23.07 23.27
C GLY A 355 13.59 -21.85 24.20
N GLU A 356 14.76 -21.50 24.73
CA GLU A 356 14.97 -20.30 25.56
C GLU A 356 14.96 -18.98 24.75
N LYS A 357 14.88 -19.03 23.41
CA LYS A 357 14.93 -17.87 22.51
C LYS A 357 13.53 -17.55 21.99
N ALA A 358 13.21 -16.26 21.84
CA ALA A 358 11.88 -15.81 21.40
C ALA A 358 11.49 -16.24 19.98
N CYS A 359 12.47 -16.54 19.14
CA CYS A 359 12.23 -16.99 17.77
C CYS A 359 11.83 -18.47 17.65
N CYS A 360 12.01 -19.30 18.69
CA CYS A 360 11.84 -20.74 18.59
C CYS A 360 10.46 -21.16 18.05
N PHE A 361 9.39 -20.50 18.50
CA PHE A 361 8.05 -20.81 18.00
C PHE A 361 7.89 -20.48 16.51
N GLU A 362 8.30 -19.28 16.09
CA GLU A 362 8.16 -18.86 14.68
C GLU A 362 9.03 -19.71 13.74
N ASP A 363 10.19 -20.17 14.21
CA ASP A 363 11.06 -21.09 13.49
C ASP A 363 10.41 -22.48 13.31
N LEU A 364 9.70 -22.98 14.33
CA LEU A 364 9.08 -24.31 14.30
C LEU A 364 7.70 -24.32 13.62
N LYS A 365 7.01 -23.18 13.56
CA LYS A 365 5.66 -23.02 13.01
C LYS A 365 5.48 -23.60 11.60
N PRO A 366 6.41 -23.44 10.63
CA PRO A 366 6.29 -24.03 9.29
C PRO A 366 6.31 -25.56 9.28
N TYR A 367 6.88 -26.19 10.30
CA TYR A 367 6.99 -27.65 10.44
C TYR A 367 5.84 -28.21 11.28
N LEU A 368 5.32 -27.45 12.26
CA LEU A 368 4.13 -27.79 13.01
C LEU A 368 2.90 -28.00 12.11
N ALA A 369 2.81 -27.23 11.01
CA ALA A 369 1.73 -27.36 10.03
C ALA A 369 1.66 -28.76 9.41
N ASP A 370 2.79 -29.45 9.27
CA ASP A 370 2.90 -30.74 8.59
C ASP A 370 2.64 -31.93 9.54
N LEU A 371 2.57 -31.71 10.87
CA LEU A 371 2.35 -32.77 11.85
C LEU A 371 0.88 -33.21 11.91
N GLN A 372 0.67 -34.53 11.85
CA GLN A 372 -0.64 -35.20 11.93
C GLN A 372 -0.56 -36.51 12.72
N GLY A 373 -1.71 -37.00 13.21
CA GLY A 373 -1.81 -38.33 13.84
C GLY A 373 -0.85 -38.52 15.02
N GLU A 374 -0.12 -39.65 15.02
CA GLU A 374 0.82 -40.02 16.09
C GLU A 374 1.98 -39.03 16.27
N GLU A 375 2.45 -38.41 15.19
CA GLU A 375 3.51 -37.39 15.25
C GLU A 375 3.07 -36.17 16.08
N LEU A 376 1.83 -35.73 15.85
CA LEU A 376 1.23 -34.61 16.59
C LEU A 376 1.06 -34.96 18.07
N LEU A 377 0.60 -36.17 18.38
CA LEU A 377 0.46 -36.65 19.77
C LEU A 377 1.82 -36.70 20.49
N LYS A 378 2.87 -37.21 19.81
CA LYS A 378 4.24 -37.24 20.35
C LYS A 378 4.76 -35.83 20.62
N TRP A 379 4.47 -34.87 19.74
CA TRP A 379 4.84 -33.48 19.94
C TRP A 379 4.08 -32.84 21.13
N MET A 380 2.77 -33.05 21.22
CA MET A 380 1.97 -32.51 22.33
C MET A 380 2.41 -33.07 23.69
N SER A 381 2.66 -34.38 23.77
CA SER A 381 3.18 -35.01 24.99
C SER A 381 4.54 -34.45 25.40
N TYR A 382 5.41 -34.13 24.43
CA TYR A 382 6.67 -33.44 24.72
C TYR A 382 6.46 -32.03 25.26
N LEU A 383 5.53 -31.25 24.71
CA LEU A 383 5.22 -29.91 25.22
C LEU A 383 4.65 -29.94 26.64
N GLU A 384 3.84 -30.95 26.98
CA GLU A 384 3.32 -31.16 28.34
C GLU A 384 4.41 -31.50 29.36
N SER A 385 5.54 -32.06 28.92
CA SER A 385 6.69 -32.34 29.78
C SER A 385 7.48 -31.10 30.19
N ILE A 386 7.25 -29.95 29.55
CA ILE A 386 7.95 -28.70 29.86
C ILE A 386 7.48 -28.16 31.22
N PRO A 387 8.40 -27.81 32.15
CA PRO A 387 8.04 -27.33 33.47
C PRO A 387 7.16 -26.07 33.43
N SER A 388 6.07 -26.08 34.21
CA SER A 388 5.15 -24.94 34.32
C SER A 388 5.64 -23.82 35.24
N SER A 389 6.55 -24.13 36.16
CA SER A 389 7.23 -23.17 37.03
C SER A 389 8.51 -22.64 36.39
N PHE A 390 8.80 -21.36 36.61
CA PHE A 390 10.00 -20.71 36.08
C PHE A 390 10.68 -19.85 37.15
N THR A 391 12.01 -19.75 37.09
CA THR A 391 12.78 -18.91 38.01
C THR A 391 13.61 -17.86 37.26
N THR A 392 13.94 -18.13 36.00
CA THR A 392 14.71 -17.24 35.14
C THR A 392 13.90 -16.78 33.94
N SER A 393 14.36 -15.71 33.28
CA SER A 393 13.74 -15.21 32.03
C SER A 393 13.84 -16.23 30.89
N LYS A 394 14.83 -17.11 30.91
CA LYS A 394 15.04 -18.20 29.95
C LYS A 394 13.99 -19.30 30.12
N ASP A 395 13.76 -19.73 31.36
CA ASP A 395 12.71 -20.71 31.70
C ASP A 395 11.34 -20.20 31.26
N LEU A 396 11.04 -18.93 31.59
CA LEU A 396 9.81 -18.26 31.19
C LEU A 396 9.67 -18.21 29.66
N ARG A 397 10.76 -17.93 28.93
CA ARG A 397 10.71 -17.88 27.46
C ARG A 397 10.45 -19.26 26.86
N ARG A 398 11.07 -20.31 27.41
CA ARG A 398 10.84 -21.70 27.02
C ARG A 398 9.38 -22.11 27.24
N LEU A 399 8.82 -21.74 28.39
CA LEU A 399 7.41 -21.96 28.71
C LEU A 399 6.45 -21.19 27.78
N ILE A 400 6.77 -19.94 27.44
CA ILE A 400 5.99 -19.16 26.47
C ILE A 400 5.98 -19.84 25.10
N ASN A 401 7.13 -20.32 24.62
CA ASN A 401 7.23 -21.02 23.34
C ASN A 401 6.46 -22.35 23.35
N SER A 402 6.44 -23.07 24.48
CA SER A 402 5.61 -24.28 24.58
C SER A 402 4.13 -23.92 24.53
N HIS A 403 3.68 -22.88 25.23
CA HIS A 403 2.29 -22.42 25.18
C HIS A 403 1.85 -21.97 23.79
N LYS A 404 2.68 -21.20 23.06
CA LYS A 404 2.40 -20.82 21.66
C LYS A 404 2.28 -22.06 20.77
N SER A 405 3.18 -23.02 20.92
CA SER A 405 3.18 -24.27 20.17
C SER A 405 1.95 -25.13 20.47
N SER A 406 1.62 -25.33 21.75
CA SER A 406 0.44 -26.07 22.20
C SER A 406 -0.84 -25.43 21.68
N ARG A 407 -0.93 -24.09 21.73
CA ARG A 407 -2.10 -23.35 21.25
C ARG A 407 -2.28 -23.49 19.74
N TYR A 408 -1.20 -23.39 18.97
CA TYR A 408 -1.23 -23.54 17.52
C TYR A 408 -1.76 -24.92 17.09
N THR A 409 -1.48 -25.97 17.87
CA THR A 409 -1.84 -27.36 17.58
C THR A 409 -3.20 -27.82 18.11
N LEU A 410 -3.96 -26.95 18.80
CA LEU A 410 -5.25 -27.34 19.39
C LEU A 410 -6.22 -27.90 18.35
N SER A 411 -7.00 -28.90 18.77
CA SER A 411 -8.07 -29.52 17.99
C SER A 411 -9.43 -28.90 18.32
N GLN A 412 -10.45 -29.20 17.51
CA GLN A 412 -11.80 -28.62 17.72
C GLN A 412 -12.40 -29.01 19.07
N SER A 413 -12.10 -30.21 19.58
CA SER A 413 -12.55 -30.66 20.90
C SER A 413 -11.91 -29.89 22.06
N ASP A 414 -10.76 -29.24 21.81
CA ASP A 414 -10.03 -28.49 22.84
C ASP A 414 -10.52 -27.04 22.99
N LEU A 415 -11.43 -26.58 22.12
CA LEU A 415 -11.93 -25.21 22.06
C LEU A 415 -13.31 -25.09 22.71
N THR A 416 -13.37 -25.37 24.01
CA THR A 416 -14.57 -25.17 24.83
C THR A 416 -14.44 -23.91 25.69
N VAL A 417 -15.56 -23.40 26.20
CA VAL A 417 -15.57 -22.23 27.08
C VAL A 417 -14.77 -22.53 28.35
N GLU A 418 -14.90 -23.72 28.90
CA GLU A 418 -14.21 -24.17 30.12
C GLU A 418 -12.70 -24.25 29.91
N SER A 419 -12.26 -24.89 28.81
CA SER A 419 -10.83 -25.06 28.52
C SER A 419 -10.15 -23.74 28.19
N GLU A 420 -10.79 -22.87 27.40
CA GLU A 420 -10.25 -21.55 27.09
C GLU A 420 -10.22 -20.65 28.36
N THR A 421 -11.25 -20.71 29.22
CA THR A 421 -11.25 -19.96 30.50
C THR A 421 -10.13 -20.42 31.43
N ALA A 422 -9.87 -21.73 31.49
CA ALA A 422 -8.73 -22.28 32.24
C ALA A 422 -7.39 -21.77 31.69
N ARG A 423 -7.24 -21.70 30.36
CA ARG A 423 -6.04 -21.14 29.70
C ARG A 423 -5.84 -19.66 30.02
N VAL A 424 -6.90 -18.83 29.97
CA VAL A 424 -6.81 -17.41 30.39
C VAL A 424 -6.28 -17.31 31.80
N THR A 425 -6.86 -18.10 32.72
CA THR A 425 -6.47 -18.09 34.15
C THR A 425 -5.00 -18.46 34.33
N LEU A 426 -4.56 -19.53 33.65
CA LEU A 426 -3.16 -19.99 33.67
C LEU A 426 -2.20 -18.92 33.16
N TYR A 427 -2.47 -18.36 31.97
CA TYR A 427 -1.60 -17.36 31.35
C TYR A 427 -1.54 -16.07 32.18
N LEU A 428 -2.64 -15.64 32.80
CA LEU A 428 -2.65 -14.49 33.69
C LEU A 428 -1.83 -14.73 34.96
N GLN A 429 -1.98 -15.90 35.59
CA GLN A 429 -1.21 -16.26 36.77
C GLN A 429 0.30 -16.21 36.47
N GLN A 430 0.71 -16.85 35.38
CA GLN A 430 2.11 -16.86 34.93
C GLN A 430 2.58 -15.47 34.48
N TYR A 431 1.72 -14.65 33.88
CA TYR A 431 2.05 -13.28 33.51
C TYR A 431 2.42 -12.45 34.74
N PHE A 432 1.59 -12.46 35.78
CA PHE A 432 1.85 -11.72 37.01
C PHE A 432 3.08 -12.23 37.76
N GLU A 433 3.35 -13.53 37.74
CA GLU A 433 4.58 -14.09 38.27
C GLU A 433 5.81 -13.67 37.45
N GLY A 434 5.71 -13.72 36.12
CA GLY A 434 6.77 -13.35 35.18
C GLY A 434 7.15 -11.86 35.24
N LEU A 435 6.22 -10.97 35.56
CA LEU A 435 6.50 -9.54 35.76
C LEU A 435 7.55 -9.29 36.85
N LYS A 436 7.70 -10.19 37.83
CA LYS A 436 8.72 -10.05 38.89
C LYS A 436 10.14 -10.10 38.31
N LEU A 437 10.34 -10.90 37.26
CA LEU A 437 11.65 -11.08 36.61
C LEU A 437 12.09 -9.85 35.82
N GLY A 438 11.16 -9.02 35.35
CA GLY A 438 11.42 -7.81 34.57
C GLY A 438 11.22 -6.50 35.35
N SER A 439 11.22 -6.55 36.68
CA SER A 439 10.99 -5.38 37.54
C SER A 439 12.03 -4.27 37.39
N ASN A 440 13.27 -4.63 37.03
CA ASN A 440 14.39 -3.70 36.85
C ASN A 440 14.63 -3.29 35.38
N LEU A 441 13.73 -3.66 34.45
CA LEU A 441 13.91 -3.34 33.04
C LEU A 441 13.71 -1.83 32.80
N PRO A 442 14.49 -1.23 31.87
CA PRO A 442 14.22 0.12 31.40
C PRO A 442 12.80 0.24 30.81
N VAL A 443 12.19 1.42 30.91
CA VAL A 443 10.84 1.69 30.36
C VAL A 443 10.77 1.52 28.83
N THR A 444 11.91 1.53 28.16
CA THR A 444 12.04 1.30 26.71
C THR A 444 12.05 -0.19 26.33
N GLU A 445 12.29 -1.09 27.28
CA GLU A 445 12.34 -2.53 27.04
C GLU A 445 10.96 -3.19 27.24
N LEU A 446 10.73 -4.27 26.51
CA LEU A 446 9.54 -5.10 26.66
C LEU A 446 9.70 -6.04 27.85
N GLN A 447 8.61 -6.33 28.55
CA GLN A 447 8.65 -7.31 29.63
C GLN A 447 8.85 -8.72 29.07
N TYR A 448 9.59 -9.56 29.80
CA TYR A 448 9.80 -10.96 29.42
C TYR A 448 8.47 -11.73 29.28
N ALA A 449 7.45 -11.33 30.03
CA ALA A 449 6.14 -11.98 30.11
C ALA A 449 5.10 -11.45 29.10
N ASP A 450 5.40 -10.44 28.28
CA ASP A 450 4.39 -9.76 27.42
C ASP A 450 3.59 -10.73 26.52
N ASP A 451 4.25 -11.77 26.02
CA ASP A 451 3.59 -12.79 25.17
C ASP A 451 2.49 -13.57 25.91
N LEU A 452 2.56 -13.71 27.24
CA LEU A 452 1.49 -14.33 28.03
C LEU A 452 0.24 -13.45 28.08
N ALA A 453 0.41 -12.11 28.17
CA ALA A 453 -0.71 -11.18 28.07
C ALA A 453 -1.32 -11.20 26.66
N LEU A 454 -0.50 -11.29 25.61
CA LEU A 454 -0.97 -11.44 24.23
C LEU A 454 -1.70 -12.76 24.01
N LEU A 455 -1.19 -13.88 24.55
CA LEU A 455 -1.84 -15.19 24.52
C LEU A 455 -3.20 -15.13 25.21
N ALA A 456 -3.27 -14.61 26.43
CA ALA A 456 -4.52 -14.44 27.17
C ALA A 456 -5.52 -13.55 26.42
N ALA A 457 -5.07 -12.44 25.82
CA ALA A 457 -5.94 -11.58 25.01
C ALA A 457 -6.48 -12.31 23.76
N ASN A 458 -5.65 -13.09 23.06
CA ASN A 458 -6.08 -13.92 21.92
C ASN A 458 -7.15 -14.95 22.37
N VAL A 459 -6.95 -15.60 23.51
CA VAL A 459 -7.91 -16.54 24.10
C VAL A 459 -9.24 -15.85 24.43
N LEU A 460 -9.19 -14.65 25.01
CA LEU A 460 -10.39 -13.86 25.32
C LEU A 460 -11.17 -13.45 24.05
N VAL A 461 -10.48 -13.09 22.97
CA VAL A 461 -11.12 -12.85 21.66
C VAL A 461 -11.79 -14.12 21.14
N ASN A 462 -11.15 -15.28 21.32
CA ASN A 462 -11.75 -16.56 20.92
C ASN A 462 -12.98 -16.91 21.78
N LEU A 463 -12.94 -16.67 23.09
CA LEU A 463 -14.10 -16.81 24.00
C LEU A 463 -15.26 -15.90 23.58
N TRP A 464 -14.98 -14.65 23.19
CA TRP A 464 -15.99 -13.77 22.60
C TRP A 464 -16.59 -14.37 21.34
N LYS A 465 -15.78 -14.95 20.44
CA LYS A 465 -16.31 -15.63 19.23
C LYS A 465 -17.15 -16.86 19.54
N LEU A 466 -16.81 -17.62 20.56
CA LEU A 466 -17.56 -18.83 20.97
C LEU A 466 -18.89 -18.48 21.65
N THR A 467 -18.94 -17.38 22.40
CA THR A 467 -20.07 -17.07 23.31
C THR A 467 -20.90 -15.86 22.89
N SER A 468 -20.37 -15.02 22.00
CA SER A 468 -20.88 -13.70 21.65
C SER A 468 -21.02 -12.74 22.85
N GLN A 469 -20.35 -13.00 23.97
CA GLN A 469 -20.43 -12.16 25.17
C GLN A 469 -19.36 -11.07 25.17
N GLU A 470 -19.79 -9.81 25.16
CA GLU A 470 -18.92 -8.63 25.10
C GLU A 470 -17.95 -8.51 26.30
N GLN A 471 -18.28 -9.11 27.45
CA GLN A 471 -17.43 -9.10 28.63
C GLN A 471 -16.00 -9.60 28.36
N TYR A 472 -15.83 -10.57 27.45
CA TYR A 472 -14.51 -11.09 27.12
C TYR A 472 -13.65 -10.07 26.36
N LEU A 473 -14.26 -9.22 25.53
CA LEU A 473 -13.58 -8.09 24.89
C LEU A 473 -13.14 -7.05 25.93
N LEU A 474 -14.01 -6.73 26.89
CA LEU A 474 -13.69 -5.80 27.98
C LEU A 474 -12.55 -6.32 28.87
N HIS A 475 -12.53 -7.63 29.16
CA HIS A 475 -11.42 -8.27 29.87
C HIS A 475 -10.11 -8.19 29.07
N ALA A 476 -10.16 -8.43 27.75
CA ALA A 476 -8.98 -8.34 26.89
C ALA A 476 -8.42 -6.92 26.84
N VAL A 477 -9.29 -5.91 26.71
CA VAL A 477 -8.92 -4.49 26.75
C VAL A 477 -8.28 -4.13 28.09
N THR A 478 -8.91 -4.52 29.20
CA THR A 478 -8.41 -4.24 30.56
C THR A 478 -7.03 -4.85 30.78
N LEU A 479 -6.83 -6.08 30.33
CA LEU A 479 -5.54 -6.76 30.39
C LEU A 479 -4.47 -6.04 29.57
N LEU A 480 -4.76 -5.72 28.31
CA LEU A 480 -3.77 -5.10 27.42
C LEU A 480 -3.42 -3.68 27.86
N GLU A 481 -4.39 -2.91 28.37
CA GLU A 481 -4.12 -1.60 28.97
C GLU A 481 -3.24 -1.70 30.22
N PHE A 482 -3.49 -2.70 31.06
CA PHE A 482 -2.60 -2.98 32.18
C PHE A 482 -1.19 -3.36 31.70
N ALA A 483 -1.09 -4.23 30.70
CA ALA A 483 0.19 -4.65 30.13
C ALA A 483 0.97 -3.47 29.55
N LEU A 484 0.32 -2.52 28.88
CA LEU A 484 0.97 -1.31 28.37
C LEU A 484 1.51 -0.38 29.48
N LYS A 485 0.94 -0.41 30.69
CA LYS A 485 1.54 0.28 31.85
C LYS A 485 2.86 -0.35 32.29
N LYS A 486 3.10 -1.62 31.96
CA LYS A 486 4.34 -2.35 32.26
C LYS A 486 5.32 -2.38 31.09
N SER A 487 4.79 -2.33 29.86
CA SER A 487 5.52 -2.43 28.60
C SER A 487 5.02 -1.41 27.59
N ASN A 488 5.35 -0.13 27.82
CA ASN A 488 4.73 0.99 27.09
C ASN A 488 5.06 1.00 25.57
N GLN A 489 6.14 0.33 25.19
CA GLN A 489 6.61 0.19 23.81
C GLN A 489 6.04 -1.05 23.08
N SER A 490 5.17 -1.84 23.71
CA SER A 490 4.57 -3.02 23.08
C SER A 490 3.58 -2.60 21.98
N PHE A 491 4.08 -2.51 20.74
CA PHE A 491 3.25 -2.18 19.58
C PHE A 491 2.20 -3.26 19.29
N GLN A 492 2.51 -4.53 19.59
CA GLN A 492 1.59 -5.66 19.43
C GLN A 492 0.35 -5.50 20.31
N SER A 493 0.53 -5.15 21.59
CA SER A 493 -0.58 -4.88 22.49
C SER A 493 -1.41 -3.67 22.03
N ARG A 494 -0.75 -2.60 21.54
CA ARG A 494 -1.44 -1.42 20.99
C ARG A 494 -2.28 -1.75 19.76
N LEU A 495 -1.75 -2.52 18.81
CA LEU A 495 -2.47 -2.90 17.59
C LEU A 495 -3.73 -3.70 17.90
N ILE A 496 -3.65 -4.68 18.82
CA ILE A 496 -4.83 -5.44 19.26
C ILE A 496 -5.81 -4.51 19.99
N LEU A 497 -5.35 -3.63 20.89
CA LEU A 497 -6.24 -2.66 21.57
C LEU A 497 -7.00 -1.77 20.59
N ILE A 498 -6.32 -1.24 19.56
CA ILE A 498 -6.96 -0.43 18.51
C ILE A 498 -8.10 -1.22 17.86
N ARG A 499 -7.90 -2.51 17.56
CA ARG A 499 -8.95 -3.39 17.01
C ARG A 499 -10.11 -3.57 18.00
N LEU A 500 -9.82 -3.89 19.25
CA LEU A 500 -10.84 -4.14 20.27
C LEU A 500 -11.66 -2.87 20.57
N TYR A 501 -11.03 -1.70 20.67
CA TYR A 501 -11.74 -0.43 20.85
C TYR A 501 -12.65 -0.09 19.67
N ARG A 502 -12.25 -0.41 18.43
CA ARG A 502 -13.13 -0.25 17.27
C ARG A 502 -14.36 -1.16 17.37
N LEU A 503 -14.20 -2.42 17.79
CA LEU A 503 -15.33 -3.35 17.99
C LEU A 503 -16.27 -2.88 19.11
N LEU A 504 -15.73 -2.27 20.16
CA LEU A 504 -16.49 -1.73 21.30
C LEU A 504 -17.08 -0.32 21.03
N GLY A 505 -16.94 0.22 19.81
CA GLY A 505 -17.48 1.54 19.46
C GLY A 505 -16.73 2.73 20.09
N ALA A 506 -15.46 2.58 20.46
CA ALA A 506 -14.63 3.61 21.11
C ALA A 506 -13.48 4.13 20.19
N PRO A 507 -13.79 4.80 19.05
CA PRO A 507 -12.79 5.19 18.06
C PRO A 507 -11.81 6.27 18.55
N SER A 508 -12.19 7.10 19.53
CA SER A 508 -11.31 8.11 20.13
C SER A 508 -10.12 7.46 20.85
N LEU A 509 -10.38 6.44 21.67
CA LEU A 509 -9.35 5.68 22.37
C LEU A 509 -8.45 4.93 21.38
N ALA A 510 -9.04 4.35 20.33
CA ALA A 510 -8.27 3.72 19.25
C ALA A 510 -7.31 4.72 18.57
N LEU A 511 -7.77 5.94 18.29
CA LEU A 511 -6.96 7.00 17.69
C LEU A 511 -5.82 7.45 18.61
N ASP A 512 -6.04 7.53 19.92
CA ASP A 512 -5.01 7.89 20.88
C ASP A 512 -3.89 6.85 20.92
N HIS A 513 -4.22 5.54 20.93
CA HIS A 513 -3.20 4.50 20.81
C HIS A 513 -2.47 4.54 19.47
N TYR A 514 -3.15 4.83 18.36
CA TYR A 514 -2.52 4.97 17.04
C TYR A 514 -1.50 6.11 17.02
N ARG A 515 -1.85 7.27 17.59
CA ARG A 515 -0.93 8.43 17.70
C ARG A 515 0.31 8.11 18.52
N LEU A 516 0.15 7.37 19.61
CA LEU A 516 1.25 6.96 20.49
C LEU A 516 2.27 6.03 19.81
N MET A 517 1.89 5.35 18.72
CA MET A 517 2.84 4.54 17.94
C MET A 517 3.86 5.39 17.16
N GLY A 518 3.60 6.69 16.96
CA GLY A 518 4.57 7.60 16.37
C GLY A 518 5.00 7.23 14.94
N ILE A 519 4.06 6.76 14.11
CA ILE A 519 4.33 6.33 12.73
C ILE A 519 4.93 7.50 11.94
N LYS A 520 6.15 7.30 11.43
CA LYS A 520 6.89 8.30 10.64
C LYS A 520 6.66 8.09 9.16
N GLN A 521 6.71 9.18 8.39
CA GLN A 521 6.68 9.14 6.94
C GLN A 521 8.11 9.16 6.36
N THR A 522 8.36 8.34 5.34
CA THR A 522 9.62 8.30 4.60
C THR A 522 9.44 9.03 3.27
N ALA A 523 9.81 10.32 3.23
CA ALA A 523 9.78 11.12 2.00
C ALA A 523 11.21 11.35 1.44
N ASP A 524 11.30 11.34 0.11
CA ASP A 524 12.42 11.83 -0.73
C ASP A 524 13.72 10.98 -0.77
N TYR A 525 13.58 9.65 -0.88
CA TYR A 525 14.73 8.74 -1.04
C TYR A 525 15.16 8.52 -2.51
N LEU A 526 14.27 8.71 -3.49
CA LEU A 526 14.58 8.46 -4.90
C LEU A 526 15.68 9.42 -5.40
N VAL A 527 15.55 10.72 -5.15
CA VAL A 527 16.57 11.72 -5.54
C VAL A 527 17.92 11.42 -4.86
N ARG A 528 17.89 11.05 -3.58
CA ARG A 528 19.09 10.67 -2.83
C ARG A 528 19.77 9.43 -3.40
N ALA A 529 18.99 8.45 -3.88
CA ALA A 529 19.52 7.24 -4.48
C ALA A 529 20.29 7.53 -5.78
N PHE A 530 19.77 8.40 -6.65
CA PHE A 530 20.48 8.84 -7.86
C PHE A 530 21.77 9.62 -7.57
N ASN A 531 21.73 10.54 -6.60
CA ASN A 531 22.91 11.31 -6.20
C ASN A 531 23.97 10.44 -5.52
N GLY A 532 23.56 9.42 -4.77
CA GLY A 532 24.44 8.45 -4.12
C GLY A 532 24.84 7.27 -5.00
N GLU A 533 24.51 7.29 -6.30
CA GLU A 533 24.72 6.20 -7.26
C GLU A 533 24.19 4.83 -6.78
N LYS A 534 23.09 4.81 -6.03
CA LYS A 534 22.44 3.60 -5.50
C LYS A 534 21.54 2.92 -6.54
N TYR A 535 22.14 2.55 -7.67
CA TYR A 535 21.42 1.99 -8.82
C TYR A 535 20.69 0.68 -8.52
N SER A 536 21.18 -0.12 -7.56
CA SER A 536 20.48 -1.33 -7.11
C SER A 536 19.13 -1.04 -6.44
N GLN A 537 18.97 0.14 -5.82
CA GLN A 537 17.79 0.52 -5.05
C GLN A 537 16.80 1.39 -5.83
N ILE A 538 17.25 2.05 -6.90
CA ILE A 538 16.41 2.97 -7.68
C ILE A 538 15.14 2.29 -8.24
N PRO A 539 15.21 1.11 -8.88
CA PRO A 539 14.01 0.41 -9.33
C PRO A 539 13.04 0.10 -8.18
N GLU A 540 13.56 -0.31 -7.03
CA GLU A 540 12.77 -0.60 -5.83
C GLU A 540 12.08 0.66 -5.28
N PHE A 541 12.76 1.81 -5.27
CA PHE A 541 12.15 3.08 -4.87
C PHE A 541 11.05 3.54 -5.84
N VAL A 542 11.21 3.30 -7.15
CA VAL A 542 10.17 3.60 -8.14
C VAL A 542 8.95 2.70 -7.92
N ILE A 543 9.14 1.40 -7.69
CA ILE A 543 8.06 0.46 -7.37
C ILE A 543 7.39 0.88 -6.04
N PHE A 544 8.18 1.23 -5.03
CA PHE A 544 7.67 1.67 -3.74
C PHE A 544 6.82 2.94 -3.84
N GLU A 545 7.27 3.94 -4.61
CA GLU A 545 6.52 5.17 -4.88
C GLU A 545 5.20 4.87 -5.61
N ASP A 546 5.22 4.06 -6.68
CA ASP A 546 4.00 3.64 -7.37
C ASP A 546 3.02 2.89 -6.45
N ARG A 547 3.54 1.98 -5.61
CA ARG A 547 2.73 1.27 -4.61
C ARG A 547 2.09 2.21 -3.61
N LEU A 548 2.75 3.28 -3.19
CA LEU A 548 2.19 4.28 -2.28
C LEU A 548 1.20 5.21 -2.97
N ASP A 549 1.54 5.73 -4.16
CA ASP A 549 0.71 6.68 -4.90
C ASP A 549 -0.58 6.04 -5.41
N SER A 550 -0.52 4.77 -5.78
CA SER A 550 -1.67 3.95 -6.19
C SER A 550 -2.10 2.98 -5.09
N SER A 551 -1.90 3.33 -3.81
CA SER A 551 -2.30 2.48 -2.69
C SER A 551 -3.82 2.38 -2.56
N LEU A 552 -4.34 1.15 -2.44
CA LEU A 552 -5.75 0.89 -2.16
C LEU A 552 -6.24 1.62 -0.90
N GLN A 553 -5.45 1.61 0.19
CA GLN A 553 -5.84 2.28 1.43
C GLN A 553 -5.98 3.80 1.25
N ARG A 554 -5.12 4.41 0.43
CA ARG A 554 -5.20 5.85 0.11
C ARG A 554 -6.50 6.15 -0.62
N ASP A 555 -6.84 5.34 -1.61
CA ASP A 555 -8.04 5.56 -2.43
C ASP A 555 -9.33 5.23 -1.66
N ILE A 556 -9.32 4.23 -0.76
CA ILE A 556 -10.40 4.02 0.23
C ILE A 556 -10.57 5.24 1.13
N VAL A 557 -9.48 5.80 1.67
CA VAL A 557 -9.57 7.01 2.51
C VAL A 557 -10.13 8.20 1.76
N LYS A 558 -9.82 8.34 0.46
CA LYS A 558 -10.44 9.37 -0.39
C LYS A 558 -11.94 9.15 -0.55
N MET A 559 -12.34 7.91 -0.82
CA MET A 559 -13.76 7.56 -0.90
C MET A 559 -14.50 7.83 0.41
N GLU A 560 -13.94 7.42 1.55
CA GLU A 560 -14.51 7.72 2.87
C GLU A 560 -14.55 9.21 3.17
N HIS A 561 -13.51 9.96 2.79
CA HIS A 561 -13.48 11.41 2.93
C HIS A 561 -14.58 12.08 2.09
N LEU A 562 -14.83 11.60 0.88
CA LEU A 562 -15.96 12.05 0.06
C LEU A 562 -17.29 11.80 0.76
N ARG A 563 -17.52 10.60 1.30
CA ARG A 563 -18.75 10.25 2.04
C ARG A 563 -18.95 11.17 3.25
N MET A 564 -17.88 11.44 4.00
CA MET A 564 -17.89 12.41 5.10
C MET A 564 -18.19 13.83 4.61
N ARG A 565 -17.56 14.27 3.52
CA ARG A 565 -17.77 15.60 2.95
C ARG A 565 -19.22 15.80 2.56
N LEU A 566 -19.77 14.85 1.81
CA LEU A 566 -21.16 14.89 1.36
C LEU A 566 -22.13 15.00 2.52
N THR A 567 -21.80 14.53 3.72
CA THR A 567 -22.70 14.58 4.88
C THR A 567 -22.53 15.82 5.76
N HIS A 568 -21.42 16.54 5.65
CA HIS A 568 -21.09 17.66 6.55
C HIS A 568 -20.88 19.00 5.83
N GLU A 569 -20.71 19.01 4.51
CA GLU A 569 -20.47 20.20 3.70
C GLU A 569 -21.62 20.45 2.70
N PRO A 570 -21.90 21.72 2.35
CA PRO A 570 -22.90 22.04 1.33
C PRO A 570 -22.45 21.54 -0.05
N ILE A 571 -23.33 20.80 -0.72
CA ILE A 571 -23.05 20.28 -2.07
C ILE A 571 -23.24 21.41 -3.09
N THR A 572 -22.17 21.72 -3.83
CA THR A 572 -22.16 22.72 -4.91
C THR A 572 -21.71 22.08 -6.22
N SER A 573 -22.05 22.68 -7.36
CA SER A 573 -21.66 22.17 -8.69
C SER A 573 -20.14 21.98 -8.81
N ASP A 574 -19.35 22.94 -8.31
CA ASP A 574 -17.89 22.88 -8.35
C ASP A 574 -17.33 21.65 -7.59
N ILE A 575 -17.95 21.29 -6.46
CA ILE A 575 -17.55 20.10 -5.68
C ILE A 575 -17.90 18.82 -6.44
N ILE A 576 -19.09 18.76 -7.05
CA ILE A 576 -19.53 17.61 -7.83
C ILE A 576 -18.58 17.37 -9.01
N ASP A 577 -18.25 18.43 -9.75
CA ASP A 577 -17.35 18.36 -10.91
C ASP A 577 -15.94 17.92 -10.51
N MET A 578 -15.39 18.52 -9.45
CA MET A 578 -14.07 18.17 -8.93
C MET A 578 -14.00 16.71 -8.48
N GLU A 579 -14.96 16.26 -7.69
CA GLU A 579 -15.00 14.89 -7.18
C GLU A 579 -15.27 13.88 -8.31
N LEU A 580 -16.15 14.19 -9.27
CA LEU A 580 -16.40 13.34 -10.43
C LEU A 580 -15.11 13.03 -11.20
N ILE A 581 -14.33 14.07 -11.49
CA ILE A 581 -13.05 13.94 -12.19
C ILE A 581 -12.07 13.10 -11.37
N GLU A 582 -11.94 13.37 -10.06
CA GLU A 582 -11.06 12.63 -9.18
C GLU A 582 -11.45 11.15 -9.07
N LEU A 583 -12.74 10.84 -8.91
CA LEU A 583 -13.23 9.46 -8.85
C LEU A 583 -13.00 8.71 -10.16
N LYS A 584 -13.20 9.33 -11.33
CA LYS A 584 -12.86 8.70 -12.62
C LYS A 584 -11.37 8.38 -12.70
N PHE A 585 -10.49 9.27 -12.24
CA PHE A 585 -9.05 9.00 -12.18
C PHE A 585 -8.71 7.85 -11.23
N ILE A 586 -9.36 7.77 -10.07
CA ILE A 586 -9.19 6.65 -9.15
C ILE A 586 -9.68 5.36 -9.80
N PHE A 587 -10.83 5.36 -10.46
CA PHE A 587 -11.43 4.19 -11.12
C PHE A 587 -10.57 3.59 -12.24
N ASP A 588 -9.71 4.40 -12.89
CA ASP A 588 -8.81 3.95 -13.95
C ASP A 588 -7.42 3.50 -13.47
N ARG A 589 -7.09 3.72 -12.18
CA ARG A 589 -5.78 3.38 -11.60
C ARG A 589 -5.64 1.89 -11.31
N ASN A 590 -4.40 1.45 -11.20
CA ASN A 590 -4.06 0.13 -10.66
C ASN A 590 -3.87 0.22 -9.15
N HIS A 591 -4.75 -0.40 -8.35
CA HIS A 591 -4.69 -0.26 -6.89
C HIS A 591 -3.83 -1.33 -6.24
N HIS A 592 -2.76 -0.92 -5.56
CA HIS A 592 -1.89 -1.80 -4.78
C HIS A 592 -2.38 -1.92 -3.34
N ASP A 593 -2.78 -3.12 -2.91
CA ASP A 593 -3.05 -3.38 -1.50
C ASP A 593 -1.73 -3.67 -0.77
N ASN A 594 -1.30 -2.71 0.04
CA ASN A 594 -0.07 -2.77 0.82
C ASN A 594 -0.34 -2.95 2.33
N ARG A 595 -1.60 -3.22 2.70
CA ARG A 595 -1.99 -3.33 4.11
C ARG A 595 -1.40 -4.60 4.71
N ASP A 596 -0.80 -4.43 5.88
CA ASP A 596 -0.24 -5.55 6.62
C ASP A 596 -1.31 -6.17 7.54
N PHE A 597 -1.85 -7.31 7.11
CA PHE A 597 -2.80 -8.10 7.89
C PHE A 597 -2.12 -9.14 8.80
N GLU A 598 -0.80 -9.33 8.65
CA GLU A 598 0.01 -10.31 9.36
C GLU A 598 0.78 -9.69 10.53
N ILE A 599 0.81 -8.36 10.64
CA ILE A 599 1.49 -7.62 11.72
C ILE A 599 1.01 -7.99 13.13
N PHE A 600 -0.22 -8.49 13.27
CA PHE A 600 -0.79 -8.85 14.56
C PHE A 600 -0.14 -10.13 15.10
N ALA A 601 0.16 -10.14 16.41
CA ALA A 601 0.52 -11.35 17.15
C ALA A 601 -0.65 -12.34 17.16
N ASN A 602 -0.72 -13.18 16.12
CA ASN A 602 -1.74 -14.19 15.93
C ASN A 602 -1.33 -15.48 16.63
N TYR A 603 -1.90 -15.70 17.81
CA TYR A 603 -1.74 -16.96 18.54
C TYR A 603 -3.01 -17.79 18.50
N GLN A 604 -3.92 -17.56 17.54
CA GLN A 604 -5.05 -18.46 17.38
C GLN A 604 -4.62 -19.86 16.91
N PRO A 605 -5.35 -20.92 17.30
CA PRO A 605 -5.13 -22.26 16.78
C PRO A 605 -5.13 -22.28 15.26
N ARG A 606 -4.35 -23.17 14.64
CA ARG A 606 -4.30 -23.29 13.16
C ARG A 606 -5.64 -23.62 12.50
N ILE A 607 -6.58 -24.16 13.29
CA ILE A 607 -7.94 -24.52 12.86
C ILE A 607 -8.95 -23.37 13.00
N SER A 608 -8.55 -22.26 13.63
CA SER A 608 -9.41 -21.11 13.89
C SER A 608 -9.04 -19.94 12.99
N ASP A 609 -10.00 -19.03 12.79
CA ASP A 609 -9.73 -17.76 12.14
C ASP A 609 -8.63 -16.97 12.87
N SER A 610 -7.78 -16.29 12.11
CA SER A 610 -6.75 -15.42 12.69
C SER A 610 -7.35 -14.32 13.56
N ILE A 611 -6.58 -13.79 14.51
CA ILE A 611 -7.02 -12.64 15.32
C ILE A 611 -7.47 -11.45 14.44
N ASN A 612 -6.83 -11.21 13.30
CA ASN A 612 -7.22 -10.16 12.37
C ASN A 612 -8.61 -10.42 11.77
N ALA A 613 -8.89 -11.66 11.35
CA ALA A 613 -10.20 -12.04 10.82
C ALA A 613 -11.28 -11.99 11.91
N GLN A 614 -10.99 -12.54 13.10
CA GLN A 614 -11.92 -12.51 14.22
C GLN A 614 -12.27 -11.08 14.65
N THR A 615 -11.30 -10.16 14.61
CA THR A 615 -11.48 -8.76 15.02
C THR A 615 -11.78 -7.81 13.86
N SER A 616 -12.09 -8.34 12.67
CA SER A 616 -12.59 -7.54 11.55
C SER A 616 -13.98 -7.01 11.88
N LEU A 617 -14.16 -5.69 11.71
CA LEU A 617 -15.43 -5.02 11.95
C LEU A 617 -16.45 -5.52 10.92
N PHE A 618 -17.64 -5.92 11.35
CA PHE A 618 -18.69 -6.51 10.50
C PHE A 618 -18.28 -7.76 9.70
N GLY A 619 -17.11 -8.37 10.02
CA GLY A 619 -16.58 -9.53 9.32
C GLY A 619 -16.20 -9.29 7.86
N ARG A 620 -16.14 -8.03 7.42
CA ARG A 620 -15.78 -7.64 6.03
C ARG A 620 -14.78 -6.51 6.07
N ASN A 621 -13.73 -6.61 5.26
CA ASN A 621 -12.76 -5.54 5.10
C ASN A 621 -13.04 -4.78 3.80
N GLU A 622 -12.85 -3.47 3.85
CA GLU A 622 -12.91 -2.57 2.71
C GLU A 622 -11.79 -2.99 1.74
N SER A 623 -12.14 -3.73 0.69
CA SER A 623 -11.21 -4.34 -0.27
C SER A 623 -11.43 -3.73 -1.66
N HIS A 624 -10.73 -4.21 -2.68
CA HIS A 624 -10.89 -3.70 -4.05
C HIS A 624 -12.35 -3.71 -4.52
N GLY A 625 -13.13 -4.75 -4.23
CA GLY A 625 -14.53 -4.82 -4.61
C GLY A 625 -15.38 -3.76 -3.89
N TRP A 626 -15.12 -3.50 -2.61
CA TRP A 626 -15.77 -2.40 -1.88
C TRP A 626 -15.49 -1.05 -2.55
N LEU A 627 -14.22 -0.72 -2.78
CA LEU A 627 -13.83 0.55 -3.39
C LEU A 627 -14.46 0.69 -4.78
N TRP A 628 -14.43 -0.38 -5.58
CA TRP A 628 -14.94 -0.37 -6.94
C TRP A 628 -16.46 -0.21 -6.99
N SER A 629 -17.21 -0.88 -6.11
CA SER A 629 -18.66 -0.71 -5.99
C SER A 629 -19.04 0.73 -5.63
N PHE A 630 -18.34 1.33 -4.66
CA PHE A 630 -18.61 2.72 -4.28
C PHE A 630 -18.12 3.73 -5.32
N LEU A 631 -17.00 3.49 -6.00
CA LEU A 631 -16.57 4.30 -7.15
C LEU A 631 -17.64 4.32 -8.23
N LYS A 632 -18.17 3.16 -8.62
CA LYS A 632 -19.24 3.08 -9.61
C LYS A 632 -20.48 3.85 -9.20
N LEU A 633 -20.91 3.65 -7.96
CA LEU A 633 -22.07 4.32 -7.39
C LEU A 633 -21.91 5.84 -7.46
N TYR A 634 -20.82 6.38 -6.90
CA TYR A 634 -20.63 7.82 -6.81
C TYR A 634 -20.29 8.46 -8.16
N ILE A 635 -19.55 7.77 -9.04
CA ILE A 635 -19.31 8.25 -10.41
C ILE A 635 -20.65 8.39 -11.15
N ARG A 636 -21.52 7.37 -11.12
CA ARG A 636 -22.83 7.43 -11.78
C ARG A 636 -23.70 8.55 -11.23
N ALA A 637 -23.71 8.74 -9.91
CA ALA A 637 -24.51 9.78 -9.31
C ALA A 637 -23.99 11.20 -9.61
N PHE A 638 -22.68 11.41 -9.57
CA PHE A 638 -22.09 12.70 -9.93
C PHE A 638 -22.16 12.99 -11.43
N GLN A 639 -22.16 11.97 -12.30
CA GLN A 639 -22.45 12.16 -13.72
C GLN A 639 -23.83 12.80 -13.92
N GLN A 640 -24.83 12.41 -13.14
CA GLN A 640 -26.17 13.01 -13.21
C GLN A 640 -26.24 14.41 -12.61
N GLY A 641 -25.33 14.70 -11.68
CA GLY A 641 -25.25 15.97 -10.99
C GLY A 641 -24.35 17.03 -11.62
N SER A 642 -23.53 16.61 -12.57
CA SER A 642 -22.57 17.45 -13.27
C SER A 642 -23.09 17.80 -14.65
N ASP A 643 -22.79 18.99 -15.14
CA ASP A 643 -23.00 19.38 -16.55
C ASP A 643 -21.87 18.91 -17.47
N LEU A 644 -20.77 18.39 -16.92
CA LEU A 644 -19.62 17.89 -17.66
C LEU A 644 -19.96 16.56 -18.34
N ASP A 645 -20.10 16.57 -19.67
CA ASP A 645 -20.12 15.36 -20.48
C ASP A 645 -18.69 15.01 -20.96
N ASP A 646 -18.54 13.85 -21.60
CA ASP A 646 -17.23 13.39 -22.09
C ASP A 646 -16.60 14.40 -23.09
N THR A 647 -17.42 15.15 -23.83
CA THR A 647 -16.99 16.18 -24.80
C THR A 647 -16.41 17.41 -24.10
N VAL A 648 -17.08 17.89 -23.04
CA VAL A 648 -16.63 19.01 -22.23
C VAL A 648 -15.37 18.62 -21.47
N GLU A 649 -15.35 17.45 -20.84
CA GLU A 649 -14.18 16.92 -20.12
C GLU A 649 -12.96 16.78 -21.03
N GLU A 650 -13.12 16.27 -22.26
CA GLU A 650 -12.02 16.14 -23.22
C GLU A 650 -11.35 17.48 -23.53
N LYS A 651 -12.12 18.58 -23.55
CA LYS A 651 -11.61 19.91 -23.85
C LYS A 651 -11.10 20.67 -22.64
N LEU A 652 -11.68 20.43 -21.46
CA LEU A 652 -11.26 21.07 -20.21
C LEU A 652 -10.07 20.38 -19.53
N LEU A 653 -9.87 19.08 -19.77
CA LEU A 653 -8.86 18.24 -19.08
C LEU A 653 -7.68 17.82 -19.97
N ILE A 654 -7.37 18.60 -21.00
CA ILE A 654 -6.21 18.35 -21.90
C ILE A 654 -4.92 18.41 -21.07
N GLY A 655 -4.31 17.26 -20.77
CA GLY A 655 -3.06 17.14 -19.99
C GLY A 655 -3.23 16.72 -18.52
N ASP A 656 -4.47 16.57 -18.04
CA ASP A 656 -4.76 16.16 -16.64
C ASP A 656 -4.96 14.65 -16.50
N ARG A 657 -4.95 13.92 -17.61
CA ARG A 657 -5.27 12.50 -17.65
C ARG A 657 -4.12 11.65 -17.10
N PRO A 658 -4.41 10.62 -16.27
CA PRO A 658 -3.42 9.62 -15.89
C PRO A 658 -2.76 8.98 -17.12
N LYS A 659 -1.50 8.54 -16.98
CA LYS A 659 -0.82 7.78 -18.04
C LYS A 659 -1.66 6.55 -18.39
N LYS A 660 -2.17 6.52 -19.62
CA LYS A 660 -2.90 5.36 -20.14
C LYS A 660 -1.97 4.16 -20.24
N THR A 661 -2.40 3.01 -19.70
CA THR A 661 -1.71 1.73 -19.94
C THR A 661 -1.73 1.40 -21.43
N HIS A 662 -0.75 0.63 -21.92
CA HIS A 662 -0.68 0.21 -23.33
C HIS A 662 -1.99 -0.43 -23.86
N ASP A 663 -2.77 -1.09 -22.99
CA ASP A 663 -4.05 -1.70 -23.35
C ASP A 663 -5.28 -0.83 -23.01
N ALA A 664 -5.10 0.44 -22.63
CA ALA A 664 -6.21 1.32 -22.27
C ALA A 664 -7.19 1.55 -23.42
N ASP A 665 -6.70 1.60 -24.67
CA ASP A 665 -7.52 1.81 -25.86
C ASP A 665 -8.32 0.55 -26.27
N LYS A 666 -8.08 -0.60 -25.63
CA LYS A 666 -8.88 -1.82 -25.79
C LYS A 666 -10.00 -1.95 -24.75
N ARG A 667 -10.06 -1.05 -23.75
CA ARG A 667 -11.06 -1.11 -22.68
C ARG A 667 -12.44 -0.67 -23.22
N PRO A 668 -13.53 -1.31 -22.77
CA PRO A 668 -14.87 -0.84 -23.11
C PRO A 668 -15.10 0.59 -22.60
N PRO A 669 -16.04 1.36 -23.20
CA PRO A 669 -16.40 2.70 -22.76
C PRO A 669 -16.72 2.77 -21.26
N LEU A 670 -16.48 3.94 -20.65
CA LEU A 670 -16.72 4.15 -19.21
C LEU A 670 -18.14 3.73 -18.81
N ARG A 671 -19.16 4.10 -19.60
CA ARG A 671 -20.55 3.72 -19.35
C ARG A 671 -20.75 2.21 -19.25
N GLU A 672 -20.18 1.44 -20.17
CA GLU A 672 -20.27 -0.03 -20.14
C GLU A 672 -19.55 -0.59 -18.92
N ARG A 673 -18.37 -0.06 -18.58
CA ARG A 673 -17.61 -0.48 -17.39
C ARG A 673 -18.34 -0.19 -16.08
N LEU A 674 -19.07 0.92 -16.00
CA LEU A 674 -19.87 1.28 -14.82
C LEU A 674 -21.04 0.31 -14.63
N ILE A 675 -21.63 -0.18 -15.73
CA ILE A 675 -22.79 -1.09 -15.74
C ILE A 675 -22.39 -2.57 -15.63
N GLN A 676 -21.20 -2.96 -16.08
CA GLN A 676 -20.72 -4.35 -16.03
C GLN A 676 -20.75 -4.92 -14.61
N GLN A 677 -21.36 -6.10 -14.45
CA GLN A 677 -21.44 -6.79 -13.17
C GLN A 677 -20.18 -7.62 -12.89
N SER A 678 -19.89 -7.68 -11.61
CA SER A 678 -18.56 -7.76 -11.03
C SER A 678 -17.83 -9.11 -11.14
N GLU A 679 -18.54 -10.22 -11.44
CA GLU A 679 -17.94 -11.57 -11.51
C GLU A 679 -16.91 -11.75 -12.65
N LYS A 680 -17.04 -11.03 -13.77
CA LYS A 680 -16.08 -11.07 -14.88
C LYS A 680 -14.82 -10.23 -14.61
N ASP A 681 -14.97 -9.11 -13.91
CA ASP A 681 -13.91 -8.12 -13.71
C ASP A 681 -12.90 -8.55 -12.63
N LEU A 682 -13.35 -9.29 -11.61
CA LEU A 682 -12.44 -9.88 -10.62
C LEU A 682 -11.49 -10.90 -11.29
N ALA A 683 -11.93 -11.63 -12.31
CA ALA A 683 -11.10 -12.59 -13.03
C ALA A 683 -10.00 -11.93 -13.88
N GLU A 684 -10.24 -10.73 -14.42
CA GLU A 684 -9.22 -9.96 -15.14
C GLU A 684 -8.19 -9.31 -14.19
N VAL A 685 -8.63 -8.80 -13.04
CA VAL A 685 -7.74 -8.24 -12.01
C VAL A 685 -6.89 -9.33 -11.35
N LEU A 686 -7.45 -10.52 -11.12
CA LEU A 686 -6.74 -11.67 -10.52
C LEU A 686 -5.72 -12.35 -11.45
N ASN A 687 -5.74 -12.05 -12.76
CA ASN A 687 -4.77 -12.60 -13.73
C ASN A 687 -3.43 -11.84 -13.75
N GLN A 688 -3.24 -10.83 -12.88
CA GLN A 688 -1.93 -10.18 -12.72
C GLN A 688 -0.92 -11.11 -12.00
N PRO A 689 0.33 -11.24 -12.48
CA PRO A 689 1.31 -12.22 -11.99
C PRO A 689 1.64 -12.14 -10.48
N TYR A 690 1.41 -11.00 -9.84
CA TYR A 690 1.82 -10.71 -8.46
C TYR A 690 0.83 -11.13 -7.37
N LEU A 691 -0.36 -11.61 -7.71
CA LEU A 691 -1.41 -11.96 -6.72
C LEU A 691 -1.51 -13.47 -6.42
N ARG A 692 -0.54 -14.29 -6.84
CA ARG A 692 -0.61 -15.76 -6.76
C ARG A 692 -0.44 -16.39 -5.37
N ARG A 693 -0.26 -15.64 -4.28
CA ARG A 693 0.12 -16.23 -2.97
C ARG A 693 -0.91 -16.20 -1.84
N THR A 694 -2.12 -15.69 -2.04
CA THR A 694 -3.17 -15.76 -1.00
C THR A 694 -4.36 -16.59 -1.46
N SER A 695 -4.46 -17.78 -0.89
CA SER A 695 -5.59 -18.69 -1.04
C SER A 695 -6.84 -18.12 -0.35
N HIS A 696 -7.62 -17.29 -1.04
CA HIS A 696 -9.08 -17.23 -0.89
C HIS A 696 -9.69 -16.57 -2.13
N ARG A 697 -10.13 -17.41 -3.07
CA ARG A 697 -11.04 -17.02 -4.15
C ARG A 697 -12.38 -16.75 -3.52
N LEU A 698 -12.84 -15.49 -3.48
CA LEU A 698 -14.20 -15.23 -3.03
C LEU A 698 -14.82 -14.02 -3.74
N ASN A 699 -16.05 -14.28 -4.18
CA ASN A 699 -16.97 -13.49 -5.00
C ASN A 699 -17.14 -12.05 -4.48
N ILE A 700 -17.36 -11.06 -5.36
CA ILE A 700 -17.54 -9.64 -4.98
C ILE A 700 -18.76 -9.43 -4.07
N TYR A 701 -19.76 -10.31 -4.14
CA TYR A 701 -20.89 -10.37 -3.20
C TYR A 701 -20.48 -10.65 -1.74
N LEU A 702 -19.25 -11.11 -1.51
CA LEU A 702 -18.71 -11.39 -0.16
C LEU A 702 -17.92 -10.22 0.44
N GLN A 703 -17.81 -9.08 -0.25
CA GLN A 703 -17.04 -7.91 0.23
C GLN A 703 -17.91 -6.74 0.72
N LEU A 704 -19.18 -6.60 0.29
CA LEU A 704 -20.12 -5.58 0.78
C LEU A 704 -21.06 -6.14 1.84
N THR A 705 -21.25 -5.46 2.97
CA THR A 705 -22.31 -5.81 3.93
C THR A 705 -23.69 -5.84 3.25
N GLN A 706 -24.67 -6.50 3.87
CA GLN A 706 -26.02 -6.59 3.30
C GLN A 706 -26.63 -5.20 3.09
N ASP A 707 -26.41 -4.28 4.03
CA ASP A 707 -26.88 -2.89 3.91
C ASP A 707 -26.18 -2.12 2.78
N GLU A 708 -24.87 -2.29 2.62
CA GLU A 708 -24.12 -1.68 1.51
C GLU A 708 -24.58 -2.23 0.17
N LEU A 709 -24.83 -3.54 0.06
CA LEU A 709 -25.35 -4.15 -1.15
C LEU A 709 -26.73 -3.60 -1.52
N LEU A 710 -27.63 -3.47 -0.53
CA LEU A 710 -28.94 -2.86 -0.75
C LEU A 710 -28.81 -1.40 -1.21
N PHE A 711 -27.90 -0.63 -0.60
CA PHE A 711 -27.65 0.76 -0.97
C PHE A 711 -27.09 0.89 -2.40
N VAL A 712 -26.11 0.06 -2.76
CA VAL A 712 -25.54 0.04 -4.12
C VAL A 712 -26.58 -0.31 -5.17
N ASN A 713 -27.43 -1.30 -4.90
CA ASN A 713 -28.51 -1.70 -5.81
C ASN A 713 -29.57 -0.59 -5.94
N PHE A 714 -29.95 0.04 -4.84
CA PHE A 714 -30.87 1.16 -4.82
C PHE A 714 -30.33 2.35 -5.64
N ALA A 715 -29.09 2.76 -5.37
CA ALA A 715 -28.47 3.88 -6.07
C ALA A 715 -28.28 3.59 -7.56
N GLY A 716 -27.92 2.35 -7.92
CA GLY A 716 -27.84 1.90 -9.31
C GLY A 716 -29.18 1.99 -10.02
N ALA A 717 -30.26 1.46 -9.41
CA ALA A 717 -31.61 1.50 -9.99
C ALA A 717 -32.16 2.93 -10.10
N LEU A 718 -31.87 3.79 -9.10
CA LEU A 718 -32.23 5.20 -9.13
C LEU A 718 -31.52 5.93 -10.28
N ALA A 719 -30.22 5.68 -10.43
CA ALA A 719 -29.43 6.26 -11.51
C ALA A 719 -29.98 5.82 -12.88
N GLU A 720 -30.22 4.52 -13.10
CA GLU A 720 -30.76 4.01 -14.37
C GLU A 720 -32.12 4.59 -14.73
N TRP A 721 -32.99 4.78 -13.73
CA TRP A 721 -34.30 5.36 -13.95
C TRP A 721 -34.22 6.85 -14.33
N LEU A 722 -33.35 7.62 -13.69
CA LEU A 722 -33.26 9.07 -13.89
C LEU A 722 -32.38 9.49 -15.09
N GLU A 723 -31.45 8.64 -15.52
CA GLU A 723 -30.47 8.93 -16.59
C GLU A 723 -31.08 9.55 -17.86
N PRO A 724 -32.18 9.03 -18.46
CA PRO A 724 -32.76 9.62 -19.66
C PRO A 724 -33.25 11.07 -19.47
N TYR A 725 -33.78 11.39 -18.29
CA TYR A 725 -34.28 12.73 -17.98
C TYR A 725 -33.12 13.71 -17.73
N HIS A 726 -32.03 13.24 -17.12
CA HIS A 726 -30.81 14.06 -16.96
C HIS A 726 -30.14 14.35 -18.29
N ASP A 727 -29.99 13.36 -19.16
CA ASP A 727 -29.42 13.56 -20.50
C ASP A 727 -30.25 14.56 -21.32
N TYR A 728 -31.58 14.49 -21.20
CA TYR A 728 -32.48 15.45 -21.83
C TYR A 728 -32.39 16.87 -21.24
N THR A 729 -32.14 17.03 -19.94
CA THR A 729 -32.07 18.35 -19.28
C THR A 729 -30.68 18.98 -19.31
N ARG A 730 -29.63 18.18 -19.50
CA ARG A 730 -28.23 18.63 -19.58
C ARG A 730 -28.04 19.72 -20.65
N PRO A 731 -27.37 20.84 -20.34
CA PRO A 731 -27.04 21.86 -21.34
C PRO A 731 -26.14 21.28 -22.46
N PRO A 732 -26.26 21.76 -23.71
CA PRO A 732 -25.36 21.34 -24.77
C PRO A 732 -23.89 21.64 -24.45
N PRO A 733 -22.93 20.77 -24.82
CA PRO A 733 -21.50 20.93 -24.51
C PRO A 733 -20.92 22.30 -24.91
N ALA A 734 -21.39 22.87 -26.02
CA ALA A 734 -20.94 24.18 -26.49
C ALA A 734 -21.31 25.31 -25.51
N VAL A 735 -22.45 25.21 -24.82
CA VAL A 735 -22.91 26.18 -23.83
C VAL A 735 -22.08 26.07 -22.55
N VAL A 736 -21.85 24.85 -22.09
CA VAL A 736 -21.02 24.57 -20.90
C VAL A 736 -19.58 25.07 -21.11
N LEU A 737 -18.98 24.79 -22.27
CA LEU A 737 -17.64 25.26 -22.61
C LEU A 737 -17.54 26.78 -22.74
N ALA A 738 -18.58 27.44 -23.27
CA ALA A 738 -18.60 28.89 -23.39
C ALA A 738 -18.68 29.56 -22.01
N GLU A 739 -19.50 29.02 -21.11
CA GLU A 739 -19.61 29.50 -19.74
C GLU A 739 -18.32 29.24 -18.95
N ALA A 740 -17.74 28.04 -19.05
CA ALA A 740 -16.45 27.71 -18.44
C ALA A 740 -15.32 28.65 -18.92
N ALA A 741 -15.27 28.93 -20.23
CA ALA A 741 -14.28 29.85 -20.79
C ALA A 741 -14.49 31.30 -20.30
N LYS A 742 -15.74 31.76 -20.22
CA LYS A 742 -16.10 33.09 -19.71
C LYS A 742 -15.78 33.22 -18.21
N GLN A 743 -16.09 32.21 -17.40
CA GLN A 743 -15.76 32.19 -15.98
C GLN A 743 -14.25 32.12 -15.76
N THR A 744 -13.52 31.36 -16.58
CA THR A 744 -12.05 31.32 -16.52
C THR A 744 -11.46 32.68 -16.86
N GLU A 745 -11.94 33.36 -17.91
CA GLU A 745 -11.48 34.69 -18.29
C GLU A 745 -11.83 35.75 -17.22
N LEU A 746 -13.00 35.66 -16.61
CA LEU A 746 -13.41 36.50 -15.48
C LEU A 746 -12.54 36.28 -14.23
N LYS A 747 -12.22 35.03 -13.91
CA LYS A 747 -11.45 34.65 -12.71
C LYS A 747 -9.94 34.87 -12.87
N THR A 748 -9.40 34.63 -14.07
CA THR A 748 -7.95 34.61 -14.32
C THR A 748 -7.46 35.79 -15.16
N GLY A 749 -8.34 36.52 -15.84
CA GLY A 749 -7.97 37.58 -16.79
C GLY A 749 -7.39 37.08 -18.11
N HIS A 750 -7.34 35.75 -18.32
CA HIS A 750 -6.80 35.11 -19.51
C HIS A 750 -7.83 34.18 -20.16
N PRO A 751 -7.86 34.09 -21.50
CA PRO A 751 -8.76 33.17 -22.19
C PRO A 751 -8.35 31.71 -21.94
N LEU A 752 -9.35 30.83 -21.83
CA LEU A 752 -9.14 29.40 -21.65
C LEU A 752 -8.38 28.80 -22.85
N LYS A 753 -7.20 28.22 -22.61
CA LYS A 753 -6.36 27.63 -23.67
C LYS A 753 -7.07 26.46 -24.34
N GLY A 754 -7.04 26.41 -25.68
CA GLY A 754 -7.64 25.32 -26.47
C GLY A 754 -9.14 25.48 -26.76
N VAL A 755 -9.78 26.55 -26.28
CA VAL A 755 -11.21 26.82 -26.47
C VAL A 755 -11.42 28.16 -27.17
N ASP A 756 -11.98 28.16 -28.38
CA ASP A 756 -12.31 29.38 -29.13
C ASP A 756 -13.73 29.86 -28.77
N LEU A 757 -13.79 30.87 -27.88
CA LEU A 757 -15.03 31.56 -27.47
C LEU A 757 -15.83 32.10 -28.66
N ALA A 758 -15.19 32.56 -29.74
CA ALA A 758 -15.87 33.13 -30.91
C ALA A 758 -16.48 32.05 -31.82
N ALA A 759 -15.93 30.83 -31.80
CA ALA A 759 -16.51 29.67 -32.47
C ALA A 759 -17.67 29.07 -31.65
N LEU A 760 -17.52 28.98 -30.33
CA LEU A 760 -18.56 28.48 -29.43
C LEU A 760 -19.79 29.40 -29.39
N ASN A 761 -19.59 30.72 -29.35
CA ASN A 761 -20.69 31.69 -29.38
C ASN A 761 -21.47 31.70 -30.71
N ARG A 762 -20.84 31.24 -31.81
CA ARG A 762 -21.54 31.03 -33.09
C ARG A 762 -22.35 29.73 -33.09
N ALA A 763 -21.83 28.69 -32.41
CA ALA A 763 -22.50 27.41 -32.23
C ALA A 763 -23.61 27.45 -31.14
N SER A 764 -23.57 28.41 -30.22
CA SER A 764 -24.53 28.59 -29.12
C SER A 764 -25.80 29.37 -29.51
N SER A 765 -26.10 29.49 -30.81
CA SER A 765 -27.45 29.84 -31.25
C SER A 765 -28.43 28.85 -30.61
N PRO A 766 -29.66 29.23 -30.24
CA PRO A 766 -30.59 28.32 -29.58
C PRO A 766 -30.98 27.22 -30.55
N VAL A 767 -30.18 26.15 -30.59
CA VAL A 767 -30.56 24.88 -31.17
C VAL A 767 -31.67 24.39 -30.25
N LYS A 768 -32.92 24.49 -30.71
CA LYS A 768 -34.01 23.74 -30.09
C LYS A 768 -33.54 22.29 -30.05
N LYS A 769 -33.55 21.66 -28.87
CA LYS A 769 -33.41 20.20 -28.81
C LYS A 769 -34.57 19.66 -29.64
N ASP A 770 -34.28 19.17 -30.85
CA ASP A 770 -35.24 18.50 -31.73
C ASP A 770 -35.62 17.11 -31.19
N GLU A 771 -35.05 16.73 -30.04
CA GLU A 771 -35.37 15.52 -29.28
C GLU A 771 -36.67 15.71 -28.48
N GLU A 772 -37.60 14.77 -28.62
CA GLU A 772 -38.79 14.72 -27.77
C GLU A 772 -38.39 14.39 -26.32
N PRO A 773 -39.07 14.95 -25.31
CA PRO A 773 -38.79 14.62 -23.92
C PRO A 773 -39.01 13.12 -23.67
N PRO A 774 -38.15 12.47 -22.87
CA PRO A 774 -38.30 11.05 -22.56
C PRO A 774 -39.66 10.77 -21.90
N ALA A 775 -40.29 9.66 -22.27
CA ALA A 775 -41.58 9.26 -21.72
C ALA A 775 -41.47 9.00 -20.20
N VAL A 776 -42.40 9.57 -19.42
CA VAL A 776 -42.42 9.39 -17.97
C VAL A 776 -42.76 7.94 -17.62
N THR A 777 -41.82 7.27 -16.95
CA THR A 777 -41.93 5.88 -16.48
C THR A 777 -42.00 5.83 -14.96
N GLU A 778 -42.77 4.88 -14.42
CA GLU A 778 -42.84 4.66 -12.98
C GLU A 778 -41.49 4.22 -12.40
N PRO A 779 -41.12 4.68 -11.18
CA PRO A 779 -39.86 4.30 -10.54
C PRO A 779 -39.82 2.79 -10.23
N PRO A 780 -38.65 2.14 -10.36
CA PRO A 780 -38.48 0.74 -10.02
C PRO A 780 -38.86 0.42 -8.56
N GLU A 781 -39.29 -0.82 -8.31
CA GLU A 781 -39.64 -1.30 -6.97
C GLU A 781 -38.48 -1.16 -5.96
N LEU A 782 -37.25 -1.41 -6.42
CA LEU A 782 -36.04 -1.21 -5.62
C LEU A 782 -35.87 0.23 -5.13
N VAL A 783 -36.34 1.22 -5.91
CA VAL A 783 -36.27 2.64 -5.54
C VAL A 783 -37.38 3.00 -4.56
N THR A 784 -38.61 2.55 -4.83
CA THR A 784 -39.77 2.89 -4.02
C THR A 784 -39.80 2.20 -2.66
N LYS A 785 -39.31 0.95 -2.58
CA LYS A 785 -39.37 0.12 -1.35
C LYS A 785 -38.08 0.11 -0.53
N PHE A 786 -37.00 0.76 -0.96
CA PHE A 786 -35.74 0.76 -0.20
C PHE A 786 -35.92 1.26 1.24
N PHE A 787 -36.67 2.33 1.44
CA PHE A 787 -36.99 2.87 2.77
C PHE A 787 -38.13 2.12 3.49
N ASP A 788 -38.71 1.09 2.87
CA ASP A 788 -39.81 0.27 3.42
C ASP A 788 -39.36 -1.12 3.88
N CYS A 789 -38.10 -1.51 3.63
CA CYS A 789 -37.63 -2.88 3.86
C CYS A 789 -37.67 -3.30 5.34
N GLU A 790 -38.31 -4.44 5.65
CA GLU A 790 -38.39 -4.99 7.02
C GLU A 790 -37.03 -5.37 7.63
N GLN A 791 -35.98 -5.56 6.81
CA GLN A 791 -34.61 -5.77 7.30
C GLN A 791 -34.07 -4.54 8.07
N HIS A 792 -34.68 -3.36 7.91
CA HIS A 792 -34.33 -2.15 8.66
C HIS A 792 -35.02 -2.06 10.03
N ARG A 793 -35.87 -3.04 10.37
CA ARG A 793 -36.71 -3.04 11.58
C ARG A 793 -35.98 -3.50 12.85
N TYR A 794 -34.91 -4.30 12.74
CA TYR A 794 -34.14 -4.76 13.90
C TYR A 794 -33.37 -3.64 14.65
N LEU A 795 -33.20 -2.47 14.02
CA LEU A 795 -32.64 -1.25 14.64
C LEU A 795 -33.72 -0.24 15.08
N MET A 796 -35.00 -0.49 14.76
CA MET A 796 -36.12 0.41 15.05
C MET A 796 -36.57 0.39 16.52
N ASP A 797 -35.96 -0.40 17.41
CA ASP A 797 -36.30 -0.39 18.83
C ASP A 797 -35.82 0.88 19.56
N SER A 798 -34.96 1.68 18.93
CA SER A 798 -34.57 3.01 19.40
C SER A 798 -35.48 4.09 18.76
N VAL A 799 -36.27 4.77 19.59
CA VAL A 799 -37.19 5.86 19.20
C VAL A 799 -36.49 6.98 18.40
N VAL A 800 -35.20 7.20 18.65
CA VAL A 800 -34.38 8.21 17.94
C VAL A 800 -34.13 7.79 16.48
N PHE A 801 -33.90 6.50 16.23
CA PHE A 801 -33.70 5.96 14.89
C PHE A 801 -34.98 6.01 14.04
N ILE A 802 -36.14 5.73 14.65
CA ILE A 802 -37.45 5.86 13.98
C ILE A 802 -37.66 7.29 13.48
N LEU A 803 -37.37 8.29 14.32
CA LEU A 803 -37.58 9.70 13.99
C LEU A 803 -36.63 10.19 12.89
N ILE A 804 -35.35 9.86 12.97
CA ILE A 804 -34.37 10.24 11.94
C ILE A 804 -34.68 9.55 10.60
N PHE A 805 -35.03 8.25 10.62
CA PHE A 805 -35.32 7.52 9.39
C PHE A 805 -36.64 7.96 8.75
N SER A 806 -37.67 8.27 9.55
CA SER A 806 -38.93 8.84 9.03
C SER A 806 -38.74 10.25 8.45
N ALA A 807 -37.87 11.06 9.05
CA ALA A 807 -37.49 12.37 8.52
C ALA A 807 -36.69 12.24 7.21
N LEU A 808 -35.71 11.33 7.15
CA LEU A 808 -34.94 11.05 5.93
C LEU A 808 -35.83 10.48 4.82
N LYS A 809 -36.78 9.59 5.15
CA LYS A 809 -37.77 9.08 4.20
C LYS A 809 -38.70 10.20 3.69
N ALA A 810 -39.18 11.07 4.58
CA ALA A 810 -40.00 12.21 4.18
C ALA A 810 -39.23 13.18 3.28
N ARG A 811 -37.96 13.46 3.60
CA ARG A 811 -37.06 14.30 2.81
C ARG A 811 -36.73 13.65 1.46
N PHE A 812 -36.51 12.33 1.43
CA PHE A 812 -36.30 11.59 0.18
C PHE A 812 -37.55 11.68 -0.72
N LEU A 813 -38.75 11.50 -0.17
CA LEU A 813 -40.00 11.64 -0.92
C LEU A 813 -40.27 13.08 -1.38
N GLU A 814 -39.80 14.08 -0.64
CA GLU A 814 -39.83 15.49 -1.04
C GLU A 814 -38.85 15.76 -2.20
N VAL A 815 -37.62 15.31 -2.08
CA VAL A 815 -36.57 15.45 -3.10
C VAL A 815 -36.90 14.67 -4.38
N GLN A 816 -37.51 13.49 -4.26
CA GLN A 816 -38.02 12.70 -5.39
C GLN A 816 -39.01 13.52 -6.23
N ARG A 817 -39.80 14.40 -5.62
CA ARG A 817 -40.76 15.27 -6.34
C ARG A 817 -40.08 16.47 -7.02
N ASN A 818 -38.85 16.80 -6.62
CA ASN A 818 -38.09 17.96 -7.09
C ASN A 818 -36.97 17.60 -8.09
N ALA A 819 -36.85 16.32 -8.49
CA ALA A 819 -36.01 15.81 -9.58
C ALA A 819 -34.47 15.97 -9.46
N SER A 820 -33.91 16.06 -8.25
CA SER A 820 -32.45 16.05 -8.04
C SER A 820 -31.94 14.70 -7.51
N PRO A 821 -31.33 13.83 -8.34
CA PRO A 821 -30.69 12.59 -7.90
C PRO A 821 -29.55 12.81 -6.92
N ILE A 822 -28.84 13.94 -7.01
CA ILE A 822 -27.75 14.27 -6.10
C ILE A 822 -28.30 14.41 -4.68
N GLU A 823 -29.37 15.17 -4.53
CA GLU A 823 -30.01 15.37 -3.23
C GLU A 823 -30.62 14.06 -2.72
N ALA A 824 -31.17 13.24 -3.61
CA ALA A 824 -31.72 11.94 -3.27
C ALA A 824 -30.62 10.97 -2.78
N LEU A 825 -29.47 10.97 -3.44
CA LEU A 825 -28.30 10.18 -3.05
C LEU A 825 -27.65 10.73 -1.77
N HIS A 826 -27.60 12.05 -1.60
CA HIS A 826 -27.12 12.70 -0.40
C HIS A 826 -27.95 12.31 0.82
N VAL A 827 -29.29 12.40 0.72
CA VAL A 827 -30.22 11.94 1.76
C VAL A 827 -30.05 10.44 2.05
N ALA A 828 -29.81 9.62 1.03
CA ALA A 828 -29.57 8.19 1.21
C ALA A 828 -28.20 7.89 1.87
N THR A 829 -27.15 8.66 1.54
CA THR A 829 -25.81 8.58 2.17
C THR A 829 -25.90 8.97 3.65
N LEU A 830 -26.65 10.02 3.98
CA LEU A 830 -26.97 10.41 5.36
C LEU A 830 -27.71 9.28 6.10
N GLY A 831 -28.65 8.60 5.43
CA GLY A 831 -29.33 7.43 5.99
C GLY A 831 -28.40 6.25 6.29
N GLN A 832 -27.37 6.03 5.47
CA GLN A 832 -26.35 5.00 5.72
C GLN A 832 -25.43 5.38 6.90
N GLU A 833 -25.01 6.63 7.00
CA GLU A 833 -24.17 7.15 8.09
C GLU A 833 -24.88 7.10 9.45
N VAL A 834 -26.17 7.43 9.48
CA VAL A 834 -27.01 7.29 10.68
C VAL A 834 -27.04 5.83 11.15
N ARG A 835 -27.05 4.84 10.24
CA ARG A 835 -26.97 3.40 10.58
C ARG A 835 -25.61 2.95 11.13
N MET A 836 -24.53 3.66 10.79
CA MET A 836 -23.15 3.28 11.15
C MET A 836 -22.67 3.86 12.50
N LYS A 837 -23.37 4.85 13.08
CA LYS A 837 -22.99 5.44 14.38
C LYS A 837 -23.78 4.80 15.54
N PRO A 838 -23.11 4.17 16.54
CA PRO A 838 -23.71 3.98 17.84
C PRO A 838 -23.73 5.36 18.54
N LEU A 839 -24.85 6.07 18.43
CA LEU A 839 -25.07 7.28 19.21
C LEU A 839 -25.31 6.90 20.67
N ASP A 840 -24.29 7.10 21.51
CA ASP A 840 -24.41 6.97 22.96
C ASP A 840 -25.30 8.12 23.49
N LEU A 841 -26.58 7.79 23.73
CA LEU A 841 -27.62 8.74 24.12
C LEU A 841 -28.26 8.38 25.47
N GLN A 842 -27.49 7.80 26.38
CA GLN A 842 -27.96 7.68 27.77
C GLN A 842 -27.91 9.05 28.46
N GLY A 843 -29.08 9.68 28.62
CA GLY A 843 -29.30 10.79 29.55
C GLY A 843 -29.69 12.15 28.97
N LYS A 844 -29.88 12.30 27.66
CA LYS A 844 -30.30 13.58 27.05
C LYS A 844 -31.81 13.68 26.88
N SER A 845 -32.35 14.88 27.09
CA SER A 845 -33.81 15.11 27.00
C SER A 845 -34.29 15.16 25.54
N VAL A 846 -35.56 14.82 25.31
CA VAL A 846 -36.20 14.82 23.98
C VAL A 846 -36.12 16.19 23.29
N ASP A 847 -36.03 17.29 24.05
CA ASP A 847 -35.91 18.64 23.50
C ASP A 847 -34.46 19.00 23.10
N GLU A 848 -33.44 18.37 23.69
CA GLU A 848 -32.04 18.49 23.22
C GLU A 848 -31.80 17.74 21.90
N LEU A 849 -32.54 16.65 21.69
CA LEU A 849 -32.51 15.87 20.43
C LEU A 849 -33.20 16.61 19.27
N LYS A 850 -34.23 17.41 19.54
CA LYS A 850 -34.85 18.30 18.56
C LYS A 850 -33.94 19.46 18.15
N GLY A 851 -33.11 19.95 19.07
CA GLY A 851 -32.09 20.96 18.78
C GLY A 851 -31.08 20.49 17.73
N PHE A 852 -30.64 19.22 17.82
CA PHE A 852 -29.73 18.59 16.84
C PHE A 852 -30.34 18.44 15.44
N ALA A 853 -31.65 18.18 15.34
CA ALA A 853 -32.34 18.08 14.04
C ALA A 853 -32.60 19.44 13.37
N SER A 854 -32.61 20.55 14.13
CA SER A 854 -32.86 21.89 13.58
C SER A 854 -31.61 22.61 13.07
N LEU A 855 -30.41 22.12 13.40
CA LEU A 855 -29.13 22.76 13.10
C LEU A 855 -28.44 22.26 11.81
N HIS A 856 -29.02 21.28 11.12
CA HIS A 856 -28.51 20.77 9.83
C HIS A 856 -29.64 20.54 8.82
N CYS A 857 -30.22 21.65 8.37
CA CYS A 857 -30.83 21.80 7.05
C CYS A 857 -29.96 22.74 6.21
#